data_AF-R5MKK8-F1
#
_entry.id   AF-R5MKK8-F1
#
_cell.length_a   1.000
_cell.length_b   1.000
_cell.length_c   1.000
_cell.angle_alpha   90.00
_cell.angle_beta   90.00
_cell.angle_gamma   90.00
#
_symmetry.space_group_name_H-M   'P 1'
#
loop_
_entity.id
_entity.type
_entity.pdbx_description
1 polymer ?
#
loop_
_entity_poly.entity_id
_entity_poly.type
_entity_poly.pdbx_seq_one_letter_code
_entity_poly.pdbx_strand_id
1 'polypeptide(L)'
;MKKKLLLICTCFFACISIAMAQVSKMTGVVISEEDNLPIVGASVLIKGTNTGTVTDIDGKFTLSNIPENAKKVIISFIGMQSRELDIKPELNVTLQPDTKVLDEVVVTGYGVTKKSTFTGAANVASPTTLESHTDANFMKALEGSMPGVQMNNSTSMPGAQANVYIRGESSVNSGTQPLYIIDGMPMNSDTDAASVSNNRAFNPLANINTADIETITVLKDANATAIYGSRAANGVIVITTKKGQEGAMHIDLDIKQGFTTIAPNNFSFCNAQQTADLFAQGLVNSNPEKYTYESAMAKIKSDYNWDGIQSYDWIDAITRTGYYQDYNLSFSGGNGKTRYYASVGYLNQEGVAINSGMKRYSARLNLETSYKWFNFGFNTSFALADMDAFSQSTGGSFSNPFVSATMKATPLDPFYNEDGSYNTSISYNPLAVYDKDEGDIYNTKTTTINLNPYFAIDFGKGFILKTSLGINSYGTRQYDFWSWYNNQGANDNGRGMQYNSNTTTITWTNTLNWMHTFNEKHNLNIMLGQEAQWKNYWNESYAGINFPLRGYRELNMAGSSYGNPSYVTRQARLASFFLNASYDYLIERCQRYGHLRFACSQRRYRHHDQKGTGRCHAHRPGYQAGIHNHCSKQLLFLQCTADR
;
A
#
# COMPACT_ATOMS: atom_id res chain seq x y z
N MET A 1 -60.12 -3.17 -68.63
CA MET A 1 -59.99 -3.72 -67.25
C MET A 1 -58.88 -4.78 -67.09
N LYS A 2 -58.55 -5.60 -68.10
CA LYS A 2 -57.53 -6.67 -67.99
C LYS A 2 -56.07 -6.22 -67.71
N LYS A 3 -55.64 -5.02 -68.15
CA LYS A 3 -54.26 -4.52 -67.91
C LYS A 3 -54.02 -3.92 -66.51
N LYS A 4 -55.07 -3.41 -65.83
CA LYS A 4 -54.94 -2.87 -64.45
C LYS A 4 -54.96 -3.98 -63.40
N LEU A 5 -55.64 -5.10 -63.67
CA LEU A 5 -55.65 -6.28 -62.78
C LEU A 5 -54.32 -7.03 -62.78
N LEU A 6 -53.64 -7.09 -63.95
CA LEU A 6 -52.32 -7.71 -64.08
C LEU A 6 -51.26 -6.91 -63.29
N LEU A 7 -51.27 -5.58 -63.37
CA LEU A 7 -50.32 -4.72 -62.64
C LEU A 7 -50.48 -4.82 -61.11
N ILE A 8 -51.72 -4.96 -60.63
CA ILE A 8 -52.02 -5.15 -59.20
C ILE A 8 -51.57 -6.53 -58.73
N CYS A 9 -51.74 -7.59 -59.55
CA CYS A 9 -51.23 -8.92 -59.20
C CYS A 9 -49.69 -9.00 -59.22
N THR A 10 -49.01 -8.28 -60.12
CA THR A 10 -47.54 -8.23 -60.15
C THR A 10 -46.98 -7.43 -58.97
N CYS A 11 -47.65 -6.34 -58.54
CA CYS A 11 -47.28 -5.62 -57.32
C CYS A 11 -47.58 -6.43 -56.04
N PHE A 12 -48.65 -7.23 -56.02
CA PHE A 12 -48.96 -8.08 -54.86
C PHE A 12 -47.96 -9.24 -54.70
N PHE A 13 -47.48 -9.84 -55.81
CA PHE A 13 -46.42 -10.84 -55.77
C PHE A 13 -45.03 -10.25 -55.47
N ALA A 14 -44.74 -9.01 -55.87
CA ALA A 14 -43.48 -8.33 -55.51
C ALA A 14 -43.43 -7.91 -54.03
N CYS A 15 -44.57 -7.64 -53.40
CA CYS A 15 -44.64 -7.32 -51.97
C CYS A 15 -44.57 -8.55 -51.05
N ILE A 16 -44.88 -9.75 -51.55
CA ILE A 16 -44.78 -11.01 -50.78
C ILE A 16 -43.32 -11.49 -50.67
N SER A 17 -42.42 -11.05 -51.56
CA SER A 17 -41.01 -11.47 -51.57
C SER A 17 -40.10 -10.71 -50.58
N ILE A 18 -40.63 -9.74 -49.82
CA ILE A 18 -39.82 -8.93 -48.86
C ILE A 18 -40.03 -9.39 -47.40
N ALA A 19 -40.98 -10.28 -47.14
CA ALA A 19 -41.15 -10.90 -45.84
C ALA A 19 -40.51 -12.29 -45.84
N MET A 20 -39.29 -12.40 -45.32
CA MET A 20 -38.75 -13.51 -44.50
C MET A 20 -37.22 -13.48 -44.48
N ALA A 21 -36.67 -12.77 -43.51
CA ALA A 21 -35.40 -13.12 -42.86
C ALA A 21 -35.44 -12.55 -41.43
N GLN A 22 -36.39 -13.01 -40.61
CA GLN A 22 -36.36 -12.73 -39.18
C GLN A 22 -35.30 -13.63 -38.54
N VAL A 23 -34.23 -13.02 -38.02
CA VAL A 23 -33.15 -13.72 -37.32
C VAL A 23 -33.60 -14.02 -35.90
N SER A 24 -34.28 -15.15 -35.71
CA SER A 24 -34.69 -15.63 -34.37
C SER A 24 -33.54 -16.27 -33.59
N LYS A 25 -32.45 -16.61 -34.28
CA LYS A 25 -31.25 -17.25 -33.76
C LYS A 25 -30.02 -16.70 -34.47
N MET A 26 -29.01 -16.31 -33.69
CA MET A 26 -27.68 -15.91 -34.16
C MET A 26 -26.65 -16.92 -33.68
N THR A 27 -25.74 -17.31 -34.57
CA THR A 27 -24.55 -18.10 -34.24
C THR A 27 -23.30 -17.40 -34.70
N GLY A 28 -22.17 -17.61 -34.05
CA GLY A 28 -20.94 -16.95 -34.43
C GLY A 28 -19.71 -17.45 -33.71
N VAL A 29 -18.54 -16.96 -34.11
CA VAL A 29 -17.24 -17.26 -33.50
C VAL A 29 -16.54 -15.96 -33.15
N VAL A 30 -15.97 -15.89 -31.95
CA VAL A 30 -15.16 -14.78 -31.48
C VAL A 30 -13.70 -15.22 -31.39
N ILE A 31 -12.82 -14.49 -32.09
CA ILE A 31 -11.37 -14.76 -32.12
C ILE A 31 -10.59 -13.51 -31.76
N SER A 32 -9.38 -13.71 -31.24
CA SER A 32 -8.42 -12.64 -30.93
C SER A 32 -7.65 -12.22 -32.18
N GLU A 33 -7.42 -10.91 -32.35
CA GLU A 33 -6.59 -10.38 -33.45
C GLU A 33 -5.10 -10.69 -33.28
N GLU A 34 -4.62 -10.86 -32.04
CA GLU A 34 -3.20 -10.96 -31.73
C GLU A 34 -2.59 -12.32 -32.12
N ASP A 35 -3.32 -13.39 -31.86
CA ASP A 35 -2.86 -14.78 -32.00
C ASP A 35 -3.80 -15.63 -32.87
N ASN A 36 -4.90 -15.06 -33.37
CA ASN A 36 -5.98 -15.76 -34.09
C ASN A 36 -6.58 -16.94 -33.31
N LEU A 37 -6.44 -16.96 -31.98
CA LEU A 37 -7.01 -18.00 -31.14
C LEU A 37 -8.47 -17.70 -30.78
N PRO A 38 -9.31 -18.73 -30.56
CA PRO A 38 -10.67 -18.54 -30.07
C PRO A 38 -10.71 -17.92 -28.68
N ILE A 39 -11.62 -16.96 -28.48
CA ILE A 39 -11.81 -16.32 -27.18
C ILE A 39 -12.90 -17.06 -26.42
N VAL A 40 -12.50 -17.76 -25.36
CA VAL A 40 -13.39 -18.52 -24.47
C VAL A 40 -13.99 -17.58 -23.42
N GLY A 41 -15.32 -17.58 -23.25
CA GLY A 41 -16.00 -16.76 -22.24
C GLY A 41 -16.22 -15.28 -22.60
N ALA A 42 -16.15 -14.91 -23.89
CA ALA A 42 -16.58 -13.59 -24.35
C ALA A 42 -18.09 -13.41 -24.19
N SER A 43 -18.50 -12.29 -23.61
CA SER A 43 -19.90 -11.94 -23.40
C SER A 43 -20.50 -11.36 -24.69
N VAL A 44 -21.65 -11.89 -25.10
CA VAL A 44 -22.40 -11.48 -26.29
C VAL A 44 -23.79 -11.03 -25.84
N LEU A 45 -24.03 -9.71 -25.77
CA LEU A 45 -25.24 -9.12 -25.19
C LEU A 45 -26.00 -8.27 -26.21
N ILE A 46 -27.32 -8.40 -26.28
CA ILE A 46 -28.16 -7.52 -27.10
C ILE A 46 -28.22 -6.14 -26.46
N LYS A 47 -27.84 -5.11 -27.21
CA LYS A 47 -27.74 -3.72 -26.71
C LYS A 47 -29.09 -3.24 -26.17
N GLY A 48 -29.11 -2.83 -24.89
CA GLY A 48 -30.30 -2.31 -24.21
C GLY A 48 -31.19 -3.38 -23.56
N THR A 49 -30.76 -4.64 -23.50
CA THR A 49 -31.48 -5.74 -22.84
C THR A 49 -30.53 -6.56 -21.97
N ASN A 50 -31.09 -7.44 -21.13
CA ASN A 50 -30.33 -8.43 -20.35
C ASN A 50 -30.19 -9.78 -21.08
N THR A 51 -30.60 -9.87 -22.35
CA THR A 51 -30.55 -11.10 -23.14
C THR A 51 -29.18 -11.22 -23.79
N GLY A 52 -28.41 -12.24 -23.38
CA GLY A 52 -27.06 -12.49 -23.87
C GLY A 52 -26.63 -13.95 -23.70
N THR A 53 -25.46 -14.28 -24.23
CA THR A 53 -24.82 -15.59 -24.14
C THR A 53 -23.32 -15.41 -23.98
N VAL A 54 -22.59 -16.51 -23.76
CA VAL A 54 -21.12 -16.52 -23.62
C VAL A 54 -20.53 -17.49 -24.66
N THR A 55 -19.31 -17.22 -25.11
CA THR A 55 -18.60 -18.13 -26.03
C THR A 55 -18.06 -19.37 -25.33
N ASP A 56 -18.07 -20.49 -26.05
CA ASP A 56 -17.54 -21.78 -25.59
C ASP A 56 -16.01 -21.92 -25.79
N ILE A 57 -15.49 -23.13 -25.58
CA ILE A 57 -14.06 -23.45 -25.67
C ILE A 57 -13.49 -23.30 -27.09
N ASP A 58 -14.35 -23.38 -28.12
CA ASP A 58 -13.99 -23.14 -29.52
C ASP A 58 -14.23 -21.67 -29.91
N GLY A 59 -14.56 -20.80 -28.95
CA GLY A 59 -14.93 -19.40 -29.18
C GLY A 59 -16.30 -19.22 -29.86
N LYS A 60 -17.11 -20.29 -29.95
CA LYS A 60 -18.42 -20.25 -30.61
C LYS A 60 -19.50 -19.80 -29.65
N PHE A 61 -20.50 -19.09 -30.15
CA PHE A 61 -21.68 -18.72 -29.38
C PHE A 61 -22.97 -18.97 -30.16
N THR A 62 -24.04 -19.21 -29.41
CA THR A 62 -25.41 -19.28 -29.94
C THR A 62 -26.30 -18.40 -29.09
N LEU A 63 -26.93 -17.40 -29.70
CA LEU A 63 -27.86 -16.48 -29.06
C LEU A 63 -29.26 -16.69 -29.65
N SER A 64 -30.19 -17.11 -28.79
CA SER A 64 -31.60 -17.36 -29.16
C SER A 64 -32.51 -16.30 -28.54
N ASN A 65 -33.73 -16.14 -29.05
CA ASN A 65 -34.74 -15.20 -28.54
C ASN A 65 -34.38 -13.72 -28.74
N ILE A 66 -33.93 -13.35 -29.93
CA ILE A 66 -33.62 -11.97 -30.28
C ILE A 66 -34.92 -11.16 -30.44
N PRO A 67 -35.15 -10.07 -29.66
CA PRO A 67 -36.34 -9.24 -29.79
C PRO A 67 -36.43 -8.54 -31.15
N GLU A 68 -37.63 -8.39 -31.71
CA GLU A 68 -37.84 -7.82 -33.06
C GLU A 68 -37.28 -6.39 -33.25
N ASN A 69 -37.11 -5.65 -32.15
CA ASN A 69 -36.62 -4.28 -32.15
C ASN A 69 -35.09 -4.18 -31.95
N ALA A 70 -34.42 -5.30 -31.68
CA ALA A 70 -32.99 -5.33 -31.43
C ALA A 70 -32.21 -5.22 -32.73
N LYS A 71 -31.35 -4.19 -32.84
CA LYS A 71 -30.53 -3.95 -34.04
C LYS A 71 -29.05 -4.27 -33.86
N LYS A 72 -28.56 -4.26 -32.61
CA LYS A 72 -27.14 -4.36 -32.30
C LYS A 72 -26.86 -5.34 -31.17
N VAL A 73 -25.72 -6.02 -31.29
CA VAL A 73 -25.12 -6.85 -30.26
C VAL A 73 -23.79 -6.23 -29.83
N ILE A 74 -23.52 -6.27 -28.53
CA ILE A 74 -22.27 -5.85 -27.92
C ILE A 74 -21.50 -7.11 -27.58
N ILE A 75 -20.27 -7.21 -28.06
CA ILE A 75 -19.36 -8.31 -27.72
C ILE A 75 -18.21 -7.72 -26.93
N SER A 76 -17.99 -8.26 -25.74
CA SER A 76 -16.97 -7.80 -24.81
C SER A 76 -16.24 -8.97 -24.15
N PHE A 77 -14.95 -8.77 -23.90
CA PHE A 77 -14.12 -9.69 -23.14
C PHE A 77 -13.09 -8.87 -22.36
N ILE A 78 -12.70 -9.36 -21.19
CA ILE A 78 -11.74 -8.67 -20.32
C ILE A 78 -10.40 -8.54 -21.07
N GLY A 79 -9.86 -7.32 -21.15
CA GLY A 79 -8.62 -7.03 -21.87
C GLY A 79 -8.77 -6.74 -23.38
N MET A 80 -9.99 -6.77 -23.92
CA MET A 80 -10.27 -6.56 -25.35
C MET A 80 -11.23 -5.37 -25.57
N GLN A 81 -11.11 -4.69 -26.71
CA GLN A 81 -12.02 -3.60 -27.06
C GLN A 81 -13.42 -4.14 -27.38
N SER A 82 -14.43 -3.63 -26.67
CA SER A 82 -15.82 -3.99 -26.94
C SER A 82 -16.24 -3.51 -28.33
N ARG A 83 -16.87 -4.39 -29.11
CA ARG A 83 -17.41 -4.07 -30.45
C ARG A 83 -18.92 -4.12 -30.47
N GLU A 84 -19.53 -3.09 -31.05
CA GLU A 84 -20.95 -3.09 -31.41
C GLU A 84 -21.10 -3.53 -32.86
N LEU A 85 -21.85 -4.60 -33.09
CA LEU A 85 -22.09 -5.14 -34.43
C LEU A 85 -23.59 -5.27 -34.69
N ASP A 86 -23.99 -5.14 -35.95
CA ASP A 86 -25.37 -5.35 -36.36
C ASP A 86 -25.73 -6.84 -36.28
N ILE A 87 -26.97 -7.14 -35.86
CA ILE A 87 -27.45 -8.51 -35.71
C ILE A 87 -27.57 -9.19 -37.09
N LYS A 88 -26.87 -10.31 -37.27
CA LYS A 88 -26.90 -11.17 -38.46
C LYS A 88 -27.07 -12.65 -38.05
N PRO A 89 -27.58 -13.55 -38.92
CA PRO A 89 -27.71 -14.97 -38.61
C PRO A 89 -26.39 -15.66 -38.26
N GLU A 90 -25.31 -15.26 -38.95
CA GLU A 90 -23.95 -15.74 -38.73
C GLU A 90 -23.01 -14.55 -38.56
N LEU A 91 -22.22 -14.54 -37.49
CA LEU A 91 -21.36 -13.41 -37.13
C LEU A 91 -19.97 -13.87 -36.67
N ASN A 92 -18.96 -13.65 -37.51
CA ASN A 92 -17.56 -13.86 -37.15
C ASN A 92 -16.94 -12.55 -36.67
N VAL A 93 -16.36 -12.58 -35.47
CA VAL A 93 -15.94 -11.37 -34.76
C VAL A 93 -14.50 -11.51 -34.31
N THR A 94 -13.65 -10.65 -34.86
CA THR A 94 -12.30 -10.45 -34.35
C THR A 94 -12.33 -9.30 -33.35
N LEU A 95 -11.98 -9.59 -32.10
CA LEU A 95 -11.77 -8.58 -31.08
C LEU A 95 -10.31 -8.14 -31.09
N GLN A 96 -10.11 -6.83 -30.99
CA GLN A 96 -8.77 -6.25 -30.88
C GLN A 96 -8.41 -6.15 -29.39
N PRO A 97 -7.16 -6.40 -28.99
CA PRO A 97 -6.72 -6.13 -27.63
C PRO A 97 -6.96 -4.67 -27.29
N ASP A 98 -7.36 -4.37 -26.06
CA ASP A 98 -7.51 -2.98 -25.61
C ASP A 98 -6.14 -2.36 -25.35
N THR A 99 -5.37 -2.14 -26.43
CA THR A 99 -4.06 -1.48 -26.40
C THR A 99 -4.18 0.03 -26.34
N LYS A 100 -5.31 0.58 -25.86
CA LYS A 100 -5.28 1.94 -25.35
C LYS A 100 -4.43 1.91 -24.10
N VAL A 101 -3.12 2.03 -24.30
CA VAL A 101 -2.22 2.68 -23.37
C VAL A 101 -2.85 4.05 -23.16
N LEU A 102 -3.73 4.16 -22.18
CA LEU A 102 -4.06 5.44 -21.57
C LEU A 102 -2.71 6.11 -21.37
N ASP A 103 -2.56 7.35 -21.86
CA ASP A 103 -1.36 8.13 -21.59
C ASP A 103 -1.18 8.12 -20.07
N GLU A 104 -0.30 7.25 -19.56
CA GLU A 104 -0.09 7.11 -18.13
C GLU A 104 0.31 8.48 -17.63
N VAL A 105 -0.46 9.01 -16.70
CA VAL A 105 -0.21 10.32 -16.15
C VAL A 105 0.66 10.15 -14.91
N VAL A 106 1.83 10.78 -14.96
CA VAL A 106 2.72 10.88 -13.80
C VAL A 106 2.27 12.09 -13.01
N VAL A 107 1.83 11.84 -11.78
CA VAL A 107 1.53 12.91 -10.82
C VAL A 107 2.86 13.39 -10.23
N THR A 108 3.19 14.66 -10.45
CA THR A 108 4.45 15.24 -9.98
C THR A 108 4.15 16.48 -9.15
N GLY A 109 4.45 16.46 -7.85
CA GLY A 109 4.26 17.66 -7.03
C GLY A 109 2.80 18.10 -7.00
N TYR A 110 2.60 19.24 -7.65
CA TYR A 110 1.36 19.99 -7.73
C TYR A 110 0.69 19.92 -9.12
N GLY A 111 1.20 19.09 -10.03
CA GLY A 111 0.69 18.97 -11.39
C GLY A 111 0.68 17.52 -11.91
N VAL A 112 0.00 17.33 -13.03
CA VAL A 112 -0.10 16.05 -13.74
C VAL A 112 0.59 16.20 -15.09
N THR A 113 1.56 15.35 -15.39
CA THR A 113 2.28 15.33 -16.66
C THR A 113 2.14 13.97 -17.32
N LYS A 114 2.03 13.91 -18.65
CA LYS A 114 2.05 12.64 -19.36
C LYS A 114 3.41 11.95 -19.17
N LYS A 115 3.43 10.63 -18.98
CA LYS A 115 4.65 9.83 -18.82
C LYS A 115 5.65 10.02 -19.97
N SER A 116 5.15 10.20 -21.19
CA SER A 116 5.96 10.46 -22.38
C SER A 116 6.69 11.81 -22.36
N THR A 117 6.20 12.80 -21.61
CA THR A 117 6.73 14.17 -21.58
C THR A 117 7.45 14.52 -20.28
N PHE A 118 7.51 13.56 -19.35
CA PHE A 118 8.18 13.70 -18.08
C PHE A 118 9.70 13.48 -18.25
N THR A 119 10.51 14.46 -17.85
CA THR A 119 11.97 14.45 -18.04
C THR A 119 12.77 13.93 -16.85
N GLY A 120 12.12 13.53 -15.76
CA GLY A 120 12.77 12.86 -14.62
C GLY A 120 12.55 11.34 -14.63
N ALA A 121 13.27 10.59 -13.80
CA ALA A 121 12.92 9.19 -13.54
C ALA A 121 11.74 9.09 -12.56
N ALA A 122 10.62 8.60 -13.08
CA ALA A 122 9.46 8.19 -12.31
C ALA A 122 9.01 6.79 -12.73
N ASN A 123 8.57 5.99 -11.76
CA ASN A 123 7.88 4.73 -12.00
C ASN A 123 6.45 4.86 -11.45
N VAL A 124 5.48 4.36 -12.20
CA VAL A 124 4.06 4.37 -11.82
C VAL A 124 3.62 2.91 -11.65
N ALA A 125 3.05 2.57 -10.50
CA ALA A 125 2.33 1.33 -10.29
C ALA A 125 0.84 1.59 -10.51
N SER A 126 0.23 0.77 -11.37
CA SER A 126 -1.19 0.76 -11.65
C SER A 126 -1.97 0.05 -10.53
N PRO A 127 -3.29 0.27 -10.42
CA PRO A 127 -4.15 -0.47 -9.49
C PRO A 127 -3.97 -1.98 -9.59
N THR A 128 -3.83 -2.52 -10.80
CA THR A 128 -3.67 -3.96 -11.05
C THR A 128 -2.45 -4.56 -10.36
N THR A 129 -1.32 -3.82 -10.28
CA THR A 129 -0.12 -4.24 -9.55
C THR A 129 -0.33 -4.18 -8.04
N LEU A 130 -1.15 -3.25 -7.56
CA LEU A 130 -1.46 -3.11 -6.13
C LEU A 130 -2.43 -4.20 -5.67
N GLU A 131 -3.38 -4.56 -6.53
CA GLU A 131 -4.40 -5.57 -6.27
C GLU A 131 -3.85 -7.00 -6.36
N SER A 132 -2.75 -7.24 -7.11
CA SER A 132 -2.12 -8.57 -7.20
C SER A 132 -1.46 -9.03 -5.89
N HIS A 133 -1.29 -8.14 -4.92
CA HIS A 133 -0.75 -8.47 -3.60
C HIS A 133 -1.80 -8.23 -2.52
N THR A 134 -2.13 -9.29 -1.79
CA THR A 134 -3.09 -9.24 -0.68
C THR A 134 -2.31 -9.12 0.63
N ASP A 135 -2.05 -7.88 1.08
CA ASP A 135 -1.35 -7.60 2.34
C ASP A 135 -1.90 -6.33 3.00
N ALA A 136 -1.85 -6.25 4.33
CA ALA A 136 -2.20 -5.05 5.08
C ALA A 136 -1.39 -3.82 4.66
N ASN A 137 -0.12 -4.02 4.25
CA ASN A 137 0.76 -2.95 3.83
C ASN A 137 0.92 -2.94 2.30
N PHE A 138 0.22 -2.01 1.65
CA PHE A 138 0.29 -1.84 0.19
C PHE A 138 1.70 -1.58 -0.35
N MET A 139 2.62 -1.09 0.50
CA MET A 139 4.01 -0.90 0.07
C MET A 139 4.66 -2.22 -0.35
N LYS A 140 4.27 -3.37 0.23
CA LYS A 140 4.79 -4.68 -0.19
C LYS A 140 4.45 -5.00 -1.64
N ALA A 141 3.36 -4.45 -2.19
CA ALA A 141 3.04 -4.59 -3.62
C ALA A 141 4.04 -3.87 -4.54
N LEU A 142 4.84 -2.94 -3.99
CA LEU A 142 5.89 -2.25 -4.73
C LEU A 142 7.21 -3.03 -4.77
N GLU A 143 7.34 -4.05 -3.92
CA GLU A 143 8.52 -4.90 -3.86
C GLU A 143 8.65 -5.72 -5.15
N GLY A 144 9.81 -5.61 -5.81
CA GLY A 144 10.08 -6.31 -7.07
C GLY A 144 9.33 -5.75 -8.29
N SER A 145 8.25 -4.98 -8.11
CA SER A 145 7.51 -4.37 -9.22
C SER A 145 8.14 -3.06 -9.73
N MET A 146 9.02 -2.43 -8.94
CA MET A 146 9.71 -1.19 -9.31
C MET A 146 11.24 -1.26 -9.23
N PRO A 147 11.97 -1.05 -10.36
CA PRO A 147 13.43 -1.01 -10.34
C PRO A 147 14.00 0.12 -9.46
N GLY A 148 14.93 -0.24 -8.57
CA GLY A 148 15.60 0.70 -7.67
C GLY A 148 14.77 1.09 -6.44
N VAL A 149 13.65 0.41 -6.18
CA VAL A 149 12.97 0.44 -4.89
C VAL A 149 13.35 -0.83 -4.14
N GLN A 150 13.97 -0.68 -2.98
CA GLN A 150 14.29 -1.77 -2.07
C GLN A 150 13.44 -1.62 -0.82
N MET A 151 12.96 -2.74 -0.31
CA MET A 151 12.19 -2.79 0.91
C MET A 151 12.79 -3.82 1.85
N ASN A 152 12.82 -3.50 3.14
CA ASN A 152 13.23 -4.43 4.18
C ASN A 152 12.17 -4.45 5.28
N ASN A 153 11.56 -5.63 5.48
CA ASN A 153 10.69 -5.91 6.61
C ASN A 153 11.49 -6.67 7.66
N SER A 154 11.63 -6.09 8.85
CA SER A 154 12.37 -6.72 9.94
C SER A 154 11.56 -7.76 10.72
N THR A 155 10.24 -7.84 10.51
CA THR A 155 9.35 -8.70 11.31
C THR A 155 8.20 -9.29 10.48
N SER A 156 7.61 -10.38 10.99
CA SER A 156 6.43 -11.04 10.40
C SER A 156 5.10 -10.54 10.96
N MET A 157 5.08 -9.42 11.70
CA MET A 157 3.86 -8.86 12.28
C MET A 157 3.03 -8.14 11.19
N PRO A 158 1.73 -8.44 11.04
CA PRO A 158 0.85 -7.65 10.16
C PRO A 158 0.85 -6.17 10.56
N GLY A 159 0.95 -5.27 9.57
CA GLY A 159 0.98 -3.81 9.82
C GLY A 159 2.33 -3.24 10.27
N ALA A 160 3.36 -4.08 10.47
CA ALA A 160 4.70 -3.62 10.81
C ALA A 160 5.31 -2.71 9.73
N GLN A 161 6.17 -1.80 10.16
CA GLN A 161 6.85 -0.89 9.26
C GLN A 161 7.86 -1.59 8.36
N ALA A 162 7.70 -1.32 7.05
CA ALA A 162 8.69 -1.61 6.04
C ALA A 162 9.65 -0.43 5.92
N ASN A 163 10.96 -0.69 5.97
CA ASN A 163 11.94 0.32 5.60
C ASN A 163 12.06 0.36 4.08
N VAL A 164 11.80 1.52 3.48
CA VAL A 164 11.84 1.71 2.02
C VAL A 164 13.05 2.54 1.65
N TYR A 165 13.81 2.07 0.66
CA TYR A 165 14.98 2.74 0.11
C TYR A 165 14.81 2.93 -1.39
N ILE A 166 15.02 4.16 -1.85
CA ILE A 166 15.00 4.50 -3.28
C ILE A 166 16.44 4.72 -3.72
N ARG A 167 16.93 3.83 -4.60
CA ARG A 167 18.33 3.76 -5.06
C ARG A 167 19.35 3.52 -3.95
N GLY A 168 18.97 2.72 -2.97
CA GLY A 168 19.81 2.35 -1.83
C GLY A 168 19.82 3.41 -0.74
N GLU A 169 20.76 3.27 0.20
CA GLU A 169 20.86 4.14 1.36
C GLU A 169 21.60 5.44 1.02
N SER A 170 20.91 6.58 1.16
CA SER A 170 21.40 7.90 0.76
C SER A 170 22.23 8.61 1.83
N SER A 171 22.25 8.10 3.07
CA SER A 171 22.88 8.75 4.21
C SER A 171 23.27 7.75 5.28
N VAL A 172 24.40 8.02 5.93
CA VAL A 172 24.90 7.23 7.07
C VAL A 172 24.37 7.77 8.41
N ASN A 173 24.00 9.06 8.48
CA ASN A 173 23.72 9.77 9.74
C ASN A 173 22.37 10.52 9.77
N SER A 174 21.63 10.61 8.66
CA SER A 174 20.32 11.25 8.60
C SER A 174 19.25 10.25 8.19
N GLY A 175 17.98 10.49 8.54
CA GLY A 175 16.88 9.60 8.16
C GLY A 175 16.88 9.25 6.67
N THR A 176 16.71 7.97 6.35
CA THR A 176 16.87 7.37 5.02
C THR A 176 15.54 7.01 4.35
N GLN A 177 14.41 7.15 5.07
CA GLN A 177 13.07 6.95 4.52
C GLN A 177 12.72 8.02 3.46
N PRO A 178 11.99 7.66 2.40
CA PRO A 178 11.50 8.62 1.42
C PRO A 178 10.39 9.50 2.00
N LEU A 179 10.12 10.61 1.30
CA LEU A 179 8.96 11.44 1.60
C LEU A 179 7.71 10.82 0.96
N TYR A 180 6.66 10.61 1.76
CA TYR A 180 5.38 10.13 1.26
C TYR A 180 4.42 11.30 1.09
N ILE A 181 3.71 11.32 -0.03
CA ILE A 181 2.73 12.36 -0.38
C ILE A 181 1.42 11.68 -0.70
N ILE A 182 0.32 12.02 -0.02
CA ILE A 182 -1.04 11.58 -0.41
C ILE A 182 -1.79 12.78 -0.96
N ASP A 183 -2.29 12.68 -2.19
CA ASP A 183 -3.09 13.74 -2.84
C ASP A 183 -2.45 15.14 -2.76
N GLY A 184 -1.11 15.20 -2.84
CA GLY A 184 -0.33 16.44 -2.75
C GLY A 184 0.10 16.87 -1.35
N MET A 185 -0.34 16.16 -0.30
CA MET A 185 0.01 16.46 1.09
C MET A 185 1.13 15.57 1.63
N PRO A 186 2.22 16.14 2.18
CA PRO A 186 3.27 15.36 2.80
C PRO A 186 2.76 14.67 4.07
N MET A 187 2.98 13.37 4.14
CA MET A 187 2.78 12.59 5.35
C MET A 187 4.03 12.61 6.21
N ASN A 188 3.81 12.47 7.52
CA ASN A 188 4.90 12.15 8.40
C ASN A 188 5.24 10.66 8.28
N SER A 189 6.44 10.35 7.79
CA SER A 189 7.05 9.01 7.85
C SER A 189 8.09 8.87 8.93
N ASP A 190 8.34 9.93 9.72
CA ASP A 190 9.25 9.85 10.86
C ASP A 190 8.71 8.85 11.87
N THR A 191 9.50 7.81 12.14
CA THR A 191 9.23 6.79 13.13
C THR A 191 9.33 7.37 14.53
N ASP A 192 8.38 6.99 15.37
CA ASP A 192 8.44 7.38 16.77
C ASP A 192 9.65 6.73 17.45
N ALA A 193 10.52 7.55 18.07
CA ALA A 193 11.81 7.12 18.62
C ALA A 193 11.67 6.03 19.69
N ALA A 194 10.58 6.02 20.46
CA ALA A 194 10.29 4.96 21.44
C ALA A 194 9.87 3.63 20.79
N SER A 195 9.30 3.69 19.58
CA SER A 195 8.89 2.53 18.81
C SER A 195 10.08 1.92 18.05
N VAL A 196 11.07 2.74 17.67
CA VAL A 196 12.36 2.30 17.09
C VAL A 196 13.19 1.53 18.10
N SER A 197 13.28 1.97 19.36
CA SER A 197 14.07 1.28 20.40
C SER A 197 13.56 -0.13 20.72
N ASN A 198 12.29 -0.41 20.46
CA ASN A 198 11.68 -1.73 20.66
C ASN A 198 11.46 -2.49 19.34
N ASN A 199 11.99 -1.98 18.21
CA ASN A 199 11.82 -2.52 16.85
C ASN A 199 10.35 -2.83 16.46
N ARG A 200 9.42 -2.00 16.96
CA ARG A 200 7.96 -2.21 16.90
C ARG A 200 7.23 -1.03 16.27
N ALA A 201 7.97 -0.27 15.48
CA ALA A 201 7.44 0.85 14.72
C ALA A 201 6.28 0.40 13.83
N PHE A 202 5.12 1.00 14.07
CA PHE A 202 3.96 0.86 13.23
C PHE A 202 4.09 1.80 12.03
N ASN A 203 3.72 1.34 10.84
CA ASN A 203 3.76 2.17 9.64
C ASN A 203 2.53 3.08 9.57
N PRO A 204 2.67 4.42 9.59
CA PRO A 204 1.52 5.31 9.35
C PRO A 204 0.84 5.05 7.99
N LEU A 205 1.57 4.48 7.02
CA LEU A 205 1.04 4.11 5.72
C LEU A 205 0.21 2.83 5.74
N ALA A 206 0.43 1.93 6.71
CA ALA A 206 -0.41 0.74 6.86
C ALA A 206 -1.86 1.10 7.26
N ASN A 207 -2.16 2.37 7.56
CA ASN A 207 -3.51 2.86 7.78
C ASN A 207 -4.23 3.31 6.51
N ILE A 208 -3.56 3.32 5.36
CA ILE A 208 -4.17 3.65 4.08
C ILE A 208 -4.81 2.38 3.52
N ASN A 209 -6.08 2.48 3.15
CA ASN A 209 -6.76 1.42 2.46
C ASN A 209 -6.25 1.29 1.02
N THR A 210 -5.74 0.11 0.66
CA THR A 210 -5.21 -0.19 -0.69
C THR A 210 -6.29 -0.04 -1.77
N ALA A 211 -7.54 -0.41 -1.47
CA ALA A 211 -8.64 -0.33 -2.41
C ALA A 211 -8.99 1.11 -2.84
N ASP A 212 -8.58 2.12 -2.05
CA ASP A 212 -8.78 3.54 -2.35
C ASP A 212 -7.65 4.16 -3.18
N ILE A 213 -6.57 3.41 -3.43
CA ILE A 213 -5.42 3.91 -4.19
C ILE A 213 -5.73 3.80 -5.68
N GLU A 214 -5.55 4.92 -6.39
CA GLU A 214 -5.64 4.97 -7.85
C GLU A 214 -4.27 4.73 -8.48
N THR A 215 -3.22 5.36 -7.98
CA THR A 215 -1.86 5.13 -8.47
C THR A 215 -0.82 5.38 -7.39
N ILE A 216 0.33 4.71 -7.52
CA ILE A 216 1.55 5.03 -6.76
C ILE A 216 2.65 5.42 -7.74
N THR A 217 3.16 6.64 -7.59
CA THR A 217 4.26 7.18 -8.38
C THR A 217 5.50 7.33 -7.51
N VAL A 218 6.58 6.65 -7.87
CA VAL A 218 7.88 6.78 -7.20
C VAL A 218 8.78 7.71 -8.01
N LEU A 219 9.13 8.85 -7.42
CA LEU A 219 10.03 9.86 -7.97
C LEU A 219 11.45 9.60 -7.45
N LYS A 220 12.37 9.24 -8.35
CA LYS A 220 13.71 8.73 -7.99
C LYS A 220 14.84 9.74 -8.18
N ASP A 221 14.63 10.76 -9.01
CA ASP A 221 15.67 11.74 -9.35
C ASP A 221 15.46 13.08 -8.66
N ALA A 222 16.57 13.77 -8.40
CA ALA A 222 16.57 15.12 -7.84
C ALA A 222 15.72 16.11 -8.67
N ASN A 223 15.66 15.97 -9.99
CA ASN A 223 14.79 16.81 -10.84
C ASN A 223 13.29 16.52 -10.61
N ALA A 224 12.94 15.23 -10.47
CA ALA A 224 11.58 14.81 -10.18
C ALA A 224 11.11 15.27 -8.78
N THR A 225 12.02 15.29 -7.81
CA THR A 225 11.71 15.54 -6.40
C THR A 225 11.97 16.97 -5.93
N ALA A 226 12.68 17.80 -6.71
CA ALA A 226 13.10 19.17 -6.34
C ALA A 226 11.96 20.05 -5.81
N ILE A 227 10.74 19.88 -6.33
CA ILE A 227 9.56 20.66 -5.93
C ILE A 227 9.15 20.43 -4.48
N TYR A 228 9.51 19.28 -3.89
CA TYR A 228 9.23 18.94 -2.50
C TYR A 228 10.36 19.36 -1.53
N GLY A 229 11.43 19.94 -2.06
CA GLY A 229 12.54 20.51 -1.31
C GLY A 229 13.44 19.47 -0.63
N SER A 230 14.13 19.88 0.43
CA SER A 230 15.17 19.08 1.08
C SER A 230 14.69 17.78 1.76
N ARG A 231 13.38 17.63 2.00
CA ARG A 231 12.78 16.35 2.46
C ARG A 231 12.82 15.26 1.41
N ALA A 232 13.00 15.64 0.15
CA ALA A 232 12.85 14.79 -1.01
C ALA A 232 14.18 14.17 -1.49
N ALA A 233 15.25 14.33 -0.69
CA ALA A 233 16.59 13.87 -0.99
C ALA A 233 16.68 12.34 -1.11
N ASN A 234 15.83 11.62 -0.37
CA ASN A 234 15.76 10.15 -0.37
C ASN A 234 14.73 9.61 -1.39
N GLY A 235 14.26 10.45 -2.31
CA GLY A 235 13.14 10.14 -3.20
C GLY A 235 11.78 10.47 -2.60
N VAL A 236 10.75 10.42 -3.45
CA VAL A 236 9.37 10.73 -3.06
C VAL A 236 8.42 9.66 -3.58
N ILE A 237 7.49 9.22 -2.74
CA ILE A 237 6.42 8.29 -3.11
C ILE A 237 5.11 9.06 -3.06
N VAL A 238 4.52 9.28 -4.24
CA VAL A 238 3.26 10.01 -4.42
C VAL A 238 2.15 8.99 -4.59
N ILE A 239 1.19 9.03 -3.67
CA ILE A 239 -0.01 8.19 -3.65
C ILE A 239 -1.16 9.08 -4.10
N THR A 240 -1.82 8.68 -5.18
CA THR A 240 -3.04 9.33 -5.69
C THR A 240 -4.21 8.45 -5.37
N THR A 241 -5.27 9.01 -4.82
CA THR A 241 -6.46 8.25 -4.43
C THR A 241 -7.60 8.41 -5.42
N LYS A 242 -8.46 7.39 -5.48
CA LYS A 242 -9.59 7.31 -6.40
C LYS A 242 -10.49 8.54 -6.26
N LYS A 243 -10.84 9.14 -7.38
CA LYS A 243 -11.74 10.29 -7.46
C LYS A 243 -13.08 9.89 -8.07
N GLY A 244 -14.09 10.71 -7.84
CA GLY A 244 -15.39 10.53 -8.48
C GLY A 244 -15.29 10.60 -10.00
N GLN A 245 -15.96 9.68 -10.68
CA GLN A 245 -16.09 9.67 -12.14
C GLN A 245 -17.37 10.38 -12.56
N GLU A 246 -17.39 10.96 -13.77
CA GLU A 246 -18.66 11.48 -14.31
C GLU A 246 -19.60 10.34 -14.68
N GLY A 247 -20.90 10.56 -14.46
CA GLY A 247 -21.93 9.61 -14.84
C GLY A 247 -22.78 9.17 -13.65
N ALA A 248 -23.50 8.06 -13.87
CA ALA A 248 -24.35 7.46 -12.86
C ALA A 248 -23.54 7.04 -11.63
N MET A 249 -24.21 6.96 -10.48
CA MET A 249 -23.61 6.42 -9.27
C MET A 249 -23.21 4.96 -9.51
N HIS A 250 -21.95 4.64 -9.24
CA HIS A 250 -21.41 3.30 -9.20
C HIS A 250 -21.18 2.88 -7.74
N ILE A 251 -21.49 1.62 -7.45
CA ILE A 251 -21.32 1.03 -6.13
C ILE A 251 -20.48 -0.23 -6.32
N ASP A 252 -19.32 -0.26 -5.68
CA ASP A 252 -18.40 -1.38 -5.73
C ASP A 252 -18.29 -2.03 -4.36
N LEU A 253 -18.47 -3.35 -4.32
CA LEU A 253 -18.22 -4.18 -3.15
C LEU A 253 -17.09 -5.17 -3.48
N ASP A 254 -15.95 -5.00 -2.82
CA ASP A 254 -14.79 -5.89 -2.91
C ASP A 254 -14.68 -6.70 -1.62
N ILE A 255 -14.58 -8.03 -1.76
CA ILE A 255 -14.49 -8.98 -0.66
C ILE A 255 -13.32 -9.91 -0.93
N LYS A 256 -12.35 -9.93 -0.02
CA LYS A 256 -11.21 -10.84 -0.07
C LYS A 256 -11.16 -11.64 1.22
N GLN A 257 -11.01 -12.96 1.07
CA GLN A 257 -10.85 -13.89 2.17
C GLN A 257 -9.72 -14.85 1.83
N GLY A 258 -8.93 -15.23 2.84
CA GLY A 258 -7.80 -16.12 2.63
C GLY A 258 -7.19 -16.60 3.92
N PHE A 259 -6.10 -17.35 3.78
CA PHE A 259 -5.34 -17.88 4.90
C PHE A 259 -3.88 -17.45 4.76
N THR A 260 -3.26 -17.11 5.88
CA THR A 260 -1.84 -16.73 5.99
C THR A 260 -1.10 -17.85 6.70
N THR A 261 -0.11 -18.44 6.03
CA THR A 261 0.74 -19.52 6.57
C THR A 261 2.21 -19.13 6.48
N ILE A 262 3.07 -19.87 7.19
CA ILE A 262 4.52 -19.80 6.95
C ILE A 262 4.77 -20.11 5.47
N ALA A 263 5.61 -19.30 4.82
CA ALA A 263 6.02 -19.56 3.45
C ALA A 263 6.84 -20.87 3.39
N PRO A 264 6.69 -21.68 2.32
CA PRO A 264 7.53 -22.83 2.11
C PRO A 264 9.01 -22.44 2.21
N ASN A 265 9.76 -23.15 3.03
CA ASN A 265 11.17 -22.86 3.26
C ASN A 265 11.97 -24.17 3.31
N ASN A 266 13.27 -24.05 3.09
CA ASN A 266 14.20 -25.19 3.10
C ASN A 266 14.89 -25.35 4.47
N PHE A 267 14.26 -24.83 5.53
CA PHE A 267 14.78 -24.92 6.88
C PHE A 267 14.10 -26.11 7.57
N SER A 268 14.90 -26.99 8.16
CA SER A 268 14.38 -28.13 8.93
C SER A 268 15.12 -28.19 10.25
N PHE A 269 14.35 -28.17 11.33
CA PHE A 269 14.89 -28.34 12.67
C PHE A 269 15.09 -29.84 12.95
N CYS A 270 16.13 -30.16 13.71
CA CYS A 270 16.33 -31.52 14.20
C CYS A 270 15.12 -31.92 15.05
N ASN A 271 14.66 -33.16 14.91
CA ASN A 271 13.73 -33.73 15.89
C ASN A 271 14.45 -34.07 17.20
N ALA A 272 13.72 -34.56 18.21
CA ALA A 272 14.27 -34.93 19.51
C ALA A 272 15.43 -35.95 19.40
N GLN A 273 15.24 -37.03 18.63
CA GLN A 273 16.27 -38.06 18.48
C GLN A 273 17.54 -37.50 17.83
N GLN A 274 17.41 -36.76 16.74
CA GLN A 274 18.55 -36.12 16.06
C GLN A 274 19.28 -35.13 16.96
N THR A 275 18.53 -34.35 17.76
CA THR A 275 19.10 -33.41 18.73
C THR A 275 19.87 -34.15 19.83
N ALA A 276 19.27 -35.20 20.39
CA ALA A 276 19.90 -36.03 21.41
C ALA A 276 21.16 -36.72 20.88
N ASP A 277 21.13 -37.23 19.65
CA ASP A 277 22.28 -37.83 18.97
C ASP A 277 23.41 -36.83 18.80
N LEU A 278 23.09 -35.62 18.33
CA LEU A 278 24.06 -34.55 18.17
C LEU A 278 24.72 -34.17 19.50
N PHE A 279 23.93 -34.04 20.57
CA PHE A 279 24.45 -33.71 21.90
C PHE A 279 25.29 -34.85 22.48
N ALA A 280 24.85 -36.10 22.33
CA ALA A 280 25.60 -37.27 22.77
C ALA A 280 26.94 -37.39 22.03
N GLN A 281 26.95 -37.22 20.70
CA GLN A 281 28.17 -37.18 19.90
C GLN A 281 29.08 -36.02 20.32
N GLY A 282 28.51 -34.85 20.63
CA GLY A 282 29.26 -33.71 21.17
C GLY A 282 29.97 -34.04 22.48
N LEU A 283 29.29 -34.73 23.41
CA LEU A 283 29.89 -35.17 24.67
C LEU A 283 31.03 -36.18 24.43
N VAL A 284 30.82 -37.18 23.58
CA VAL A 284 31.85 -38.17 23.21
C VAL A 284 33.06 -37.48 22.58
N ASN A 285 32.85 -36.58 21.62
CA ASN A 285 33.93 -35.85 20.96
C ASN A 285 34.67 -34.90 21.90
N SER A 286 33.98 -34.33 22.90
CA SER A 286 34.59 -33.43 23.88
C SER A 286 35.47 -34.17 24.90
N ASN A 287 35.12 -35.40 25.25
CA ASN A 287 35.86 -36.22 26.21
C ASN A 287 35.65 -37.72 25.93
N PRO A 288 36.38 -38.29 24.95
CA PRO A 288 36.16 -39.65 24.49
C PRO A 288 36.59 -40.71 25.51
N GLU A 289 37.44 -40.36 26.48
CA GLU A 289 37.85 -41.26 27.58
C GLU A 289 36.76 -41.38 28.65
N LYS A 290 35.90 -40.37 28.78
CA LYS A 290 34.84 -40.30 29.80
C LYS A 290 33.50 -40.83 29.29
N TYR A 291 33.16 -40.55 28.04
CA TYR A 291 31.83 -40.84 27.49
C TYR A 291 31.90 -41.84 26.33
N THR A 292 31.09 -42.90 26.44
CA THR A 292 30.65 -43.68 25.27
C THR A 292 29.36 -43.06 24.75
N TYR A 293 28.97 -43.38 23.50
CA TYR A 293 27.71 -42.89 22.98
C TYR A 293 26.51 -43.30 23.85
N GLU A 294 26.50 -44.53 24.37
CA GLU A 294 25.44 -45.02 25.27
C GLU A 294 25.38 -44.23 26.60
N SER A 295 26.53 -43.98 27.24
CA SER A 295 26.56 -43.24 28.50
C SER A 295 26.27 -41.75 28.29
N ALA A 296 26.67 -41.17 27.15
CA ALA A 296 26.30 -39.82 26.75
C ALA A 296 24.79 -39.70 26.49
N MET A 297 24.19 -40.64 25.75
CA MET A 297 22.76 -40.66 25.49
C MET A 297 21.94 -40.82 26.78
N ALA A 298 22.35 -41.71 27.68
CA ALA A 298 21.72 -41.85 29.00
C ALA A 298 21.80 -40.54 29.80
N LYS A 299 22.93 -39.82 29.71
CA LYS A 299 23.08 -38.49 30.32
C LYS A 299 22.12 -37.46 29.72
N ILE A 300 22.00 -37.38 28.39
CA ILE A 300 21.08 -36.45 27.73
C ILE A 300 19.63 -36.72 28.15
N LYS A 301 19.20 -37.99 28.16
CA LYS A 301 17.86 -38.38 28.63
C LYS A 301 17.62 -37.92 30.08
N SER A 302 18.60 -38.12 30.96
CA SER A 302 18.50 -37.70 32.35
C SER A 302 18.50 -36.18 32.53
N ASP A 303 19.38 -35.45 31.82
CA ASP A 303 19.55 -34.00 31.98
C ASP A 303 18.30 -33.24 31.51
N TYR A 304 17.67 -33.71 30.43
CA TYR A 304 16.47 -33.11 29.84
C TYR A 304 15.16 -33.75 30.33
N ASN A 305 15.25 -34.73 31.24
CA ASN A 305 14.11 -35.57 31.66
C ASN A 305 13.31 -36.11 30.46
N TRP A 306 14.03 -36.51 29.41
CA TRP A 306 13.45 -36.94 28.14
C TRP A 306 13.25 -38.46 28.14
N ASP A 307 12.03 -38.89 27.78
CA ASP A 307 11.64 -40.31 27.75
C ASP A 307 12.31 -41.12 26.62
N GLY A 308 12.99 -40.44 25.70
CA GLY A 308 13.65 -41.05 24.55
C GLY A 308 12.74 -41.26 23.35
N ILE A 309 11.51 -40.76 23.38
CA ILE A 309 10.49 -40.99 22.35
C ILE A 309 9.84 -39.69 21.90
N GLN A 310 9.39 -38.84 22.83
CA GLN A 310 8.60 -37.65 22.50
C GLN A 310 9.44 -36.60 21.77
N SER A 311 8.81 -35.84 20.87
CA SER A 311 9.47 -34.74 20.17
C SER A 311 8.53 -33.54 20.13
N TYR A 312 9.00 -32.41 20.65
CA TYR A 312 8.22 -31.19 20.75
C TYR A 312 8.62 -30.20 19.67
N ASP A 313 7.73 -29.94 18.71
CA ASP A 313 7.95 -28.93 17.68
C ASP A 313 7.55 -27.53 18.19
N TRP A 314 8.52 -26.82 18.74
CA TRP A 314 8.32 -25.48 19.27
C TRP A 314 7.96 -24.45 18.21
N ILE A 315 8.35 -24.65 16.94
CA ILE A 315 8.02 -23.71 15.86
C ILE A 315 6.57 -23.90 15.43
N ASP A 316 6.13 -25.15 15.29
CA ASP A 316 4.72 -25.45 15.05
C ASP A 316 3.84 -24.90 16.18
N ALA A 317 4.23 -25.12 17.45
CA ALA A 317 3.47 -24.66 18.61
C ALA A 317 3.28 -23.14 18.71
N ILE A 318 4.26 -22.34 18.28
CA ILE A 318 4.16 -20.86 18.30
C ILE A 318 3.57 -20.27 17.02
N THR A 319 3.28 -21.10 16.02
CA THR A 319 2.74 -20.64 14.74
C THR A 319 1.34 -21.17 14.50
N ARG A 320 0.62 -20.50 13.61
CA ARG A 320 -0.75 -20.83 13.23
C ARG A 320 -1.02 -20.48 11.79
N THR A 321 -2.05 -21.10 11.23
CA THR A 321 -2.70 -20.60 10.02
C THR A 321 -3.60 -19.44 10.42
N GLY A 322 -3.26 -18.21 10.01
CA GLY A 322 -4.04 -17.02 10.29
C GLY A 322 -5.15 -16.81 9.26
N TYR A 323 -6.34 -16.39 9.68
CA TYR A 323 -7.40 -16.00 8.76
C TYR A 323 -7.23 -14.54 8.28
N TYR A 324 -7.42 -14.33 6.97
CA TYR A 324 -7.35 -13.01 6.33
C TYR A 324 -8.74 -12.63 5.80
N GLN A 325 -9.17 -11.41 6.11
CA GLN A 325 -10.43 -10.84 5.65
C GLN A 325 -10.25 -9.36 5.31
N ASP A 326 -10.70 -8.95 4.13
CA ASP A 326 -10.72 -7.56 3.70
C ASP A 326 -12.04 -7.28 2.96
N TYR A 327 -12.79 -6.29 3.44
CA TYR A 327 -14.09 -5.89 2.91
C TYR A 327 -14.07 -4.40 2.61
N ASN A 328 -14.33 -4.04 1.36
CA ASN A 328 -14.33 -2.66 0.91
C ASN A 328 -15.63 -2.34 0.18
N LEU A 329 -16.30 -1.28 0.60
CA LEU A 329 -17.49 -0.76 -0.04
C LEU A 329 -17.19 0.67 -0.49
N SER A 330 -17.36 0.96 -1.78
CA SER A 330 -17.14 2.29 -2.32
C SER A 330 -18.31 2.76 -3.19
N PHE A 331 -18.50 4.07 -3.20
CA PHE A 331 -19.50 4.79 -3.96
C PHE A 331 -18.79 5.86 -4.78
N SER A 332 -19.02 5.88 -6.08
CA SER A 332 -18.42 6.89 -6.96
C SER A 332 -19.45 7.42 -7.95
N GLY A 333 -19.31 8.67 -8.39
CA GLY A 333 -20.18 9.24 -9.40
C GLY A 333 -20.07 10.75 -9.51
N GLY A 334 -20.86 11.34 -10.41
CA GLY A 334 -20.83 12.79 -10.59
C GLY A 334 -21.71 13.31 -11.72
N ASN A 335 -22.19 14.55 -11.58
CA ASN A 335 -23.14 15.19 -12.50
C ASN A 335 -22.51 16.30 -13.37
N GLY A 336 -21.24 16.15 -13.75
CA GLY A 336 -20.48 17.11 -14.57
C GLY A 336 -20.03 18.38 -13.84
N LYS A 337 -20.69 18.76 -12.74
CA LYS A 337 -20.26 19.87 -11.85
C LYS A 337 -19.61 19.33 -10.59
N THR A 338 -20.22 18.34 -9.97
CA THR A 338 -19.73 17.72 -8.74
C THR A 338 -19.40 16.26 -9.02
N ARG A 339 -18.24 15.83 -8.54
CA ARG A 339 -17.75 14.46 -8.56
C ARG A 339 -17.48 14.04 -7.12
N TYR A 340 -17.87 12.83 -6.76
CA TYR A 340 -17.67 12.30 -5.42
C TYR A 340 -17.15 10.86 -5.46
N TYR A 341 -16.33 10.53 -4.48
CA TYR A 341 -15.94 9.17 -4.13
C TYR A 341 -16.01 9.04 -2.61
N ALA A 342 -16.66 8.01 -2.12
CA ALA A 342 -16.73 7.70 -0.70
C ALA A 342 -16.48 6.21 -0.51
N SER A 343 -15.73 5.83 0.52
CA SER A 343 -15.48 4.42 0.82
C SER A 343 -15.41 4.15 2.31
N VAL A 344 -15.72 2.91 2.65
CA VAL A 344 -15.48 2.33 3.96
C VAL A 344 -14.81 0.97 3.77
N GLY A 345 -13.87 0.65 4.65
CA GLY A 345 -13.10 -0.59 4.59
C GLY A 345 -12.91 -1.20 5.97
N TYR A 346 -12.91 -2.54 6.01
CA TYR A 346 -12.57 -3.35 7.17
C TYR A 346 -11.58 -4.42 6.78
N LEU A 347 -10.41 -4.41 7.42
CA LEU A 347 -9.37 -5.41 7.29
C LEU A 347 -9.19 -6.11 8.63
N ASN A 348 -9.09 -7.44 8.61
CA ASN A 348 -8.67 -8.28 9.72
C ASN A 348 -7.68 -9.32 9.19
N GLN A 349 -6.41 -9.13 9.51
CA GLN A 349 -5.33 -10.03 9.14
C GLN A 349 -4.71 -10.63 10.39
N GLU A 350 -4.92 -11.93 10.58
CA GLU A 350 -4.22 -12.69 11.59
C GLU A 350 -2.79 -12.99 11.15
N GLY A 351 -1.84 -12.81 12.07
CA GLY A 351 -0.44 -13.14 11.84
C GLY A 351 -0.17 -14.63 12.02
N VAL A 352 0.95 -15.07 11.46
CA VAL A 352 1.41 -16.46 11.53
C VAL A 352 1.89 -16.83 12.93
N ALA A 353 2.48 -15.90 13.68
CA ALA A 353 2.78 -16.12 15.09
C ALA A 353 1.50 -16.05 15.92
N ILE A 354 1.38 -16.90 16.95
CA ILE A 354 0.29 -16.81 17.92
C ILE A 354 0.23 -15.41 18.55
N ASN A 355 -0.99 -14.95 18.88
CA ASN A 355 -1.25 -13.63 19.46
C ASN A 355 -0.68 -12.45 18.66
N SER A 356 -0.56 -12.62 17.34
CA SER A 356 -0.25 -11.53 16.41
C SER A 356 -1.36 -11.35 15.39
N GLY A 357 -1.61 -10.09 15.02
CA GLY A 357 -2.65 -9.73 14.06
C GLY A 357 -2.88 -8.24 13.96
N MET A 358 -3.65 -7.83 12.96
CA MET A 358 -4.01 -6.44 12.73
C MET A 358 -5.47 -6.34 12.30
N LYS A 359 -6.20 -5.42 12.92
CA LYS A 359 -7.51 -4.97 12.49
C LYS A 359 -7.44 -3.51 12.07
N ARG A 360 -8.06 -3.15 10.95
CA ARG A 360 -8.12 -1.77 10.46
C ARG A 360 -9.52 -1.44 10.00
N TYR A 361 -10.02 -0.29 10.44
CA TYR A 361 -11.21 0.35 9.92
C TYR A 361 -10.77 1.61 9.18
N SER A 362 -11.22 1.78 7.95
CA SER A 362 -10.87 2.94 7.12
C SER A 362 -12.12 3.56 6.52
N ALA A 363 -12.09 4.88 6.39
CA ALA A 363 -13.12 5.63 5.66
C ALA A 363 -12.45 6.71 4.82
N ARG A 364 -13.00 6.97 3.63
CA ARG A 364 -12.55 8.02 2.73
C ARG A 364 -13.71 8.81 2.17
N LEU A 365 -13.50 10.10 1.97
CA LEU A 365 -14.38 10.96 1.20
C LEU A 365 -13.52 11.90 0.35
N ASN A 366 -13.71 11.83 -0.96
CA ASN A 366 -13.15 12.74 -1.95
C ASN A 366 -14.32 13.42 -2.66
N LEU A 367 -14.39 14.75 -2.57
CA LEU A 367 -15.42 15.56 -3.21
C LEU A 367 -14.73 16.63 -4.05
N GLU A 368 -15.15 16.81 -5.29
CA GLU A 368 -14.68 17.87 -6.17
C GLU A 368 -15.87 18.54 -6.83
N THR A 369 -15.93 19.87 -6.78
CA THR A 369 -16.97 20.68 -7.41
C THR A 369 -16.32 21.75 -8.27
N SER A 370 -16.55 21.66 -9.57
CA SER A 370 -16.11 22.63 -10.58
C SER A 370 -17.28 23.52 -11.01
N TYR A 371 -17.07 24.83 -10.97
CA TYR A 371 -18.05 25.80 -11.40
C TYR A 371 -17.40 26.98 -12.12
N LYS A 372 -17.50 27.01 -13.46
CA LYS A 372 -17.02 28.07 -14.38
C LYS A 372 -15.62 28.64 -14.09
N TRP A 373 -15.49 29.49 -13.07
CA TRP A 373 -14.29 30.22 -12.67
C TRP A 373 -13.68 29.74 -11.34
N PHE A 374 -14.30 28.80 -10.63
CA PHE A 374 -13.71 28.21 -9.43
C PHE A 374 -13.88 26.68 -9.37
N ASN A 375 -12.98 26.03 -8.65
CA ASN A 375 -13.02 24.62 -8.31
C ASN A 375 -12.75 24.48 -6.80
N PHE A 376 -13.62 23.76 -6.11
CA PHE A 376 -13.44 23.40 -4.72
C PHE A 376 -13.27 21.90 -4.62
N GLY A 377 -12.25 21.45 -3.88
CA GLY A 377 -12.08 20.05 -3.57
C GLY A 377 -11.91 19.81 -2.08
N PHE A 378 -12.39 18.67 -1.63
CA PHE A 378 -12.28 18.21 -0.25
C PHE A 378 -11.92 16.73 -0.25
N ASN A 379 -10.68 16.43 0.11
CA ASN A 379 -10.19 15.06 0.23
C ASN A 379 -9.92 14.75 1.69
N THR A 380 -10.52 13.70 2.23
CA THR A 380 -10.30 13.27 3.61
C THR A 380 -10.22 11.76 3.73
N SER A 381 -9.37 11.30 4.63
CA SER A 381 -9.36 9.91 5.07
C SER A 381 -9.22 9.81 6.57
N PHE A 382 -9.82 8.76 7.12
CA PHE A 382 -9.80 8.40 8.51
C PHE A 382 -9.48 6.92 8.63
N ALA A 383 -8.62 6.56 9.57
CA ALA A 383 -8.31 5.17 9.84
C ALA A 383 -8.04 4.92 11.32
N LEU A 384 -8.54 3.80 11.81
CA LEU A 384 -8.25 3.23 13.12
C LEU A 384 -7.65 1.85 12.90
N ALA A 385 -6.48 1.60 13.48
CA ALA A 385 -5.90 0.27 13.48
C ALA A 385 -5.57 -0.20 14.89
N ASP A 386 -5.77 -1.48 15.12
CA ASP A 386 -5.46 -2.21 16.35
C ASP A 386 -4.55 -3.38 15.98
N MET A 387 -3.32 -3.36 16.46
CA MET A 387 -2.28 -4.33 16.12
C MET A 387 -1.82 -5.05 17.38
N ASP A 388 -1.99 -6.37 17.37
CA ASP A 388 -1.40 -7.29 18.34
C ASP A 388 -0.04 -7.74 17.82
N ALA A 389 0.99 -7.52 18.64
CA ALA A 389 2.39 -7.69 18.29
C ALA A 389 3.07 -8.70 19.22
N PHE A 390 4.34 -9.04 18.94
CA PHE A 390 5.17 -9.85 19.84
C PHE A 390 6.55 -9.21 20.05
N SER A 391 7.21 -9.55 21.17
CA SER A 391 8.49 -8.96 21.55
C SER A 391 9.52 -9.09 20.44
N GLN A 392 10.32 -8.05 20.23
CA GLN A 392 11.44 -8.07 19.30
C GLN A 392 12.78 -8.21 20.03
N SER A 393 12.76 -8.57 21.31
CA SER A 393 13.98 -8.77 22.09
C SER A 393 14.65 -10.09 21.70
N THR A 394 15.80 -9.98 21.03
CA THR A 394 16.61 -11.10 20.53
C THR A 394 17.93 -11.29 21.31
N GLY A 395 18.29 -10.33 22.16
CA GLY A 395 19.54 -10.31 22.91
C GLY A 395 19.34 -9.77 24.33
N GLY A 396 19.97 -10.42 25.31
CA GLY A 396 19.75 -10.19 26.75
C GLY A 396 18.43 -10.82 27.22
N SER A 397 17.30 -10.26 26.78
CA SER A 397 15.98 -10.86 26.93
C SER A 397 15.62 -11.62 25.65
N PHE A 398 15.18 -12.87 25.77
CA PHE A 398 14.87 -13.77 24.66
C PHE A 398 13.36 -13.97 24.53
N SER A 399 12.58 -12.92 24.81
CA SER A 399 11.12 -12.96 24.84
C SER A 399 10.47 -12.96 23.46
N ASN A 400 11.22 -12.79 22.37
CA ASN A 400 10.69 -13.01 21.03
C ASN A 400 10.32 -14.50 20.84
N PRO A 401 9.13 -14.84 20.31
CA PRO A 401 8.64 -16.22 20.30
C PRO A 401 9.51 -17.13 19.45
N PHE A 402 9.95 -16.68 18.27
CA PHE A 402 10.83 -17.46 17.38
C PHE A 402 12.21 -17.63 17.97
N VAL A 403 12.77 -16.59 18.59
CA VAL A 403 14.07 -16.68 19.25
C VAL A 403 14.00 -17.61 20.45
N SER A 404 12.95 -17.54 21.27
CA SER A 404 12.79 -18.45 22.40
C SER A 404 12.66 -19.90 21.93
N ALA A 405 11.81 -20.14 20.93
CA ALA A 405 11.60 -21.48 20.35
C ALA A 405 12.87 -22.09 19.71
N THR A 406 13.76 -21.27 19.16
CA THR A 406 14.97 -21.76 18.46
C THR A 406 16.24 -21.74 19.31
N MET A 407 16.34 -20.87 20.31
CA MET A 407 17.57 -20.68 21.11
C MET A 407 17.43 -21.08 22.57
N LYS A 408 16.21 -21.14 23.12
CA LYS A 408 15.98 -21.47 24.53
C LYS A 408 15.30 -22.81 24.73
N ALA A 409 14.39 -23.16 23.83
CA ALA A 409 13.75 -24.46 23.81
C ALA A 409 14.51 -25.44 22.91
N THR A 410 14.43 -26.73 23.26
CA THR A 410 14.85 -27.84 22.41
C THR A 410 13.67 -28.76 22.14
N PRO A 411 13.73 -29.61 21.10
CA PRO A 411 12.71 -30.62 20.85
C PRO A 411 12.60 -31.70 21.95
N LEU A 412 13.53 -31.71 22.91
CA LEU A 412 13.52 -32.58 24.08
C LEU A 412 12.67 -31.99 25.22
N ASP A 413 12.49 -30.67 25.23
CA ASP A 413 11.80 -29.97 26.30
C ASP A 413 10.28 -29.99 26.07
N PRO A 414 9.48 -30.49 27.03
CA PRO A 414 8.04 -30.50 26.91
C PRO A 414 7.46 -29.08 26.99
N PHE A 415 6.34 -28.85 26.29
CA PHE A 415 5.60 -27.58 26.35
C PHE A 415 5.06 -27.28 27.75
N TYR A 416 4.56 -28.33 28.41
CA TYR A 416 3.87 -28.32 29.69
C TYR A 416 4.50 -29.36 30.63
N ASN A 417 4.40 -29.13 31.94
CA ASN A 417 4.69 -30.12 32.96
C ASN A 417 3.55 -31.16 33.03
N GLU A 418 3.77 -32.26 33.78
CA GLU A 418 2.77 -33.34 33.93
C GLU A 418 1.44 -32.87 34.55
N ASP A 419 1.46 -31.80 35.35
CA ASP A 419 0.26 -31.19 35.96
C ASP A 419 -0.51 -30.25 35.01
N GLY A 420 -0.03 -30.09 33.78
CA GLY A 420 -0.61 -29.21 32.76
C GLY A 420 -0.16 -27.75 32.84
N SER A 421 0.64 -27.37 33.84
CA SER A 421 1.24 -26.02 33.91
C SER A 421 2.33 -25.85 32.83
N TYR A 422 2.62 -24.62 32.42
CA TYR A 422 3.71 -24.37 31.47
C TYR A 422 5.07 -24.83 32.02
N ASN A 423 5.89 -25.42 31.17
CA ASN A 423 7.27 -25.76 31.52
C ASN A 423 8.10 -24.47 31.69
N THR A 424 8.31 -24.04 32.93
CA THR A 424 9.07 -22.83 33.28
C THR A 424 10.57 -23.08 33.48
N SER A 425 11.04 -24.31 33.32
CA SER A 425 12.49 -24.61 33.25
C SER A 425 13.13 -24.00 32.00
N ILE A 426 12.34 -23.79 30.94
CA ILE A 426 12.75 -23.05 29.75
C ILE A 426 12.62 -21.56 30.04
N SER A 427 13.75 -20.85 30.02
CA SER A 427 13.79 -19.40 30.14
C SER A 427 12.98 -18.77 29.00
N TYR A 428 11.88 -18.07 29.33
CA TYR A 428 10.92 -17.49 28.38
C TYR A 428 10.14 -18.51 27.53
N ASN A 429 9.62 -19.60 28.13
CA ASN A 429 8.70 -20.52 27.42
C ASN A 429 7.68 -19.71 26.57
N PRO A 430 7.74 -19.81 25.23
CA PRO A 430 7.00 -18.90 24.37
C PRO A 430 5.49 -19.11 24.48
N LEU A 431 5.01 -20.31 24.77
CA LEU A 431 3.57 -20.55 24.97
C LEU A 431 3.05 -19.91 26.26
N ALA A 432 3.90 -19.82 27.29
CA ALA A 432 3.56 -19.16 28.55
C ALA A 432 3.65 -17.63 28.43
N VAL A 433 4.74 -17.13 27.84
CA VAL A 433 4.95 -15.70 27.61
C VAL A 433 3.87 -15.12 26.70
N TYR A 434 3.40 -15.88 25.72
CA TYR A 434 2.32 -15.48 24.83
C TYR A 434 1.01 -16.18 25.18
N ASP A 435 0.78 -16.54 26.44
CA ASP A 435 -0.55 -16.96 26.85
C ASP A 435 -1.55 -15.81 26.68
N LYS A 436 -2.76 -16.13 26.20
CA LYS A 436 -3.76 -15.13 25.85
C LYS A 436 -4.28 -14.39 27.08
N ASP A 437 -4.44 -15.08 28.20
CA ASP A 437 -5.14 -14.58 29.38
C ASP A 437 -4.17 -14.05 30.43
N GLU A 438 -3.02 -14.71 30.62
CA GLU A 438 -2.04 -14.40 31.67
C GLU A 438 -0.67 -13.93 31.14
N GLY A 439 -0.40 -14.10 29.83
CA GLY A 439 0.89 -13.78 29.22
C GLY A 439 1.13 -12.28 29.00
N ASP A 440 2.19 -11.99 28.27
CA ASP A 440 2.57 -10.64 27.87
C ASP A 440 1.50 -10.03 26.94
N ILE A 441 1.27 -8.73 27.10
CA ILE A 441 0.49 -7.95 26.14
C ILE A 441 1.44 -7.08 25.38
N TYR A 442 1.21 -7.00 24.09
CA TYR A 442 1.89 -6.05 23.26
C TYR A 442 0.94 -5.53 22.19
N ASN A 443 0.36 -4.37 22.45
CA ASN A 443 -0.71 -3.84 21.64
C ASN A 443 -0.41 -2.41 21.20
N THR A 444 -0.62 -2.13 19.92
CA THR A 444 -0.46 -0.80 19.35
C THR A 444 -1.74 -0.40 18.64
N LYS A 445 -2.38 0.67 19.12
CA LYS A 445 -3.52 1.31 18.48
C LYS A 445 -3.10 2.59 17.81
N THR A 446 -3.56 2.80 16.59
CA THR A 446 -3.26 4.02 15.84
C THR A 446 -4.51 4.67 15.28
N THR A 447 -4.48 6.00 15.25
CA THR A 447 -5.55 6.83 14.68
C THR A 447 -4.91 7.78 13.68
N THR A 448 -5.35 7.71 12.43
CA THR A 448 -4.87 8.60 11.36
C THR A 448 -6.00 9.43 10.81
N ILE A 449 -5.78 10.74 10.72
CA ILE A 449 -6.71 11.70 10.14
C ILE A 449 -5.95 12.47 9.07
N ASN A 450 -6.45 12.46 7.84
CA ASN A 450 -6.00 13.31 6.77
C ASN A 450 -7.16 14.18 6.30
N LEU A 451 -6.94 15.49 6.24
CA LEU A 451 -7.86 16.47 5.67
C LEU A 451 -7.07 17.31 4.66
N ASN A 452 -7.62 17.51 3.47
CA ASN A 452 -6.97 18.29 2.41
C ASN A 452 -8.00 19.06 1.56
N PRO A 453 -8.72 20.04 2.13
CA PRO A 453 -9.48 21.01 1.35
C PRO A 453 -8.59 21.86 0.45
N TYR A 454 -9.06 22.15 -0.76
CA TYR A 454 -8.47 23.16 -1.62
C TYR A 454 -9.53 23.98 -2.34
N PHE A 455 -9.14 25.19 -2.69
CA PHE A 455 -9.91 26.10 -3.51
C PHE A 455 -9.02 26.62 -4.64
N ALA A 456 -9.52 26.54 -5.87
CA ALA A 456 -8.85 27.03 -7.06
C ALA A 456 -9.75 28.02 -7.79
N ILE A 457 -9.16 29.10 -8.28
CA ILE A 457 -9.80 30.15 -9.07
C ILE A 457 -9.10 30.19 -10.42
N ASP A 458 -9.86 30.09 -11.51
CA ASP A 458 -9.42 30.36 -12.87
C ASP A 458 -9.77 31.81 -13.22
N PHE A 459 -8.75 32.65 -13.36
CA PHE A 459 -8.91 34.05 -13.75
C PHE A 459 -9.11 34.23 -15.27
N GLY A 460 -9.06 33.14 -16.03
CA GLY A 460 -9.04 33.13 -17.48
C GLY A 460 -7.64 33.40 -18.04
N LYS A 461 -7.52 33.26 -19.37
CA LYS A 461 -6.25 33.40 -20.10
C LYS A 461 -5.12 32.48 -19.57
N GLY A 462 -5.50 31.35 -18.96
CA GLY A 462 -4.59 30.32 -18.47
C GLY A 462 -4.01 30.57 -17.07
N PHE A 463 -4.53 31.56 -16.32
CA PHE A 463 -4.09 31.82 -14.94
C PHE A 463 -4.98 31.11 -13.92
N ILE A 464 -4.39 30.23 -13.13
CA ILE A 464 -5.08 29.48 -12.07
C ILE A 464 -4.37 29.72 -10.74
N LEU A 465 -5.09 30.28 -9.78
CA LEU A 465 -4.63 30.36 -8.39
C LEU A 465 -5.26 29.23 -7.59
N LYS A 466 -4.45 28.43 -6.90
CA LYS A 466 -4.92 27.37 -6.01
C LYS A 466 -4.34 27.55 -4.62
N THR A 467 -5.22 27.52 -3.62
CA THR A 467 -4.86 27.45 -2.20
C THR A 467 -5.33 26.11 -1.63
N SER A 468 -4.49 25.44 -0.86
CA SER A 468 -4.82 24.16 -0.22
C SER A 468 -4.34 24.17 1.22
N LEU A 469 -5.19 23.71 2.13
CA LEU A 469 -4.85 23.47 3.52
C LEU A 469 -4.89 21.97 3.72
N GLY A 470 -3.81 21.38 4.21
CA GLY A 470 -3.85 20.01 4.65
C GLY A 470 -3.39 19.80 6.07
N ILE A 471 -4.10 18.89 6.73
CA ILE A 471 -3.92 18.52 8.13
C ILE A 471 -3.74 17.01 8.14
N ASN A 472 -2.60 16.58 8.67
CA ASN A 472 -2.32 15.17 8.96
C ASN A 472 -2.13 15.05 10.47
N SER A 473 -2.95 14.23 11.13
CA SER A 473 -2.75 13.85 12.53
C SER A 473 -2.59 12.34 12.62
N TYR A 474 -1.53 11.92 13.28
CA TYR A 474 -1.20 10.52 13.51
C TYR A 474 -0.97 10.32 15.01
N GLY A 475 -1.91 9.65 15.65
CA GLY A 475 -1.86 9.27 17.05
C GLY A 475 -1.50 7.80 17.21
N THR A 476 -0.64 7.49 18.18
CA THR A 476 -0.27 6.13 18.57
C THR A 476 -0.50 5.97 20.07
N ARG A 477 -1.13 4.86 20.44
CA ARG A 477 -1.27 4.39 21.82
C ARG A 477 -0.72 2.97 21.88
N GLN A 478 0.43 2.79 22.52
CA GLN A 478 1.08 1.51 22.69
C GLN A 478 1.00 1.09 24.15
N TYR A 479 0.51 -0.12 24.40
CA TYR A 479 0.46 -0.72 25.72
C TYR A 479 1.22 -2.05 25.71
N ASP A 480 2.26 -2.10 26.53
CA ASP A 480 3.06 -3.30 26.73
C ASP A 480 2.88 -3.78 28.18
N PHE A 481 2.71 -5.08 28.36
CA PHE A 481 2.67 -5.74 29.66
C PHE A 481 3.63 -6.93 29.65
N TRP A 482 4.56 -6.95 30.60
CA TRP A 482 5.42 -8.10 30.88
C TRP A 482 4.85 -8.87 32.06
N SER A 483 4.43 -10.10 31.78
CA SER A 483 3.81 -11.03 32.73
C SER A 483 4.82 -11.69 33.66
N TRP A 484 4.31 -12.51 34.58
CA TRP A 484 5.12 -13.36 35.45
C TRP A 484 5.82 -14.51 34.68
N TYR A 485 5.35 -14.85 33.48
CA TYR A 485 6.01 -15.82 32.60
C TYR A 485 7.20 -15.19 31.86
N ASN A 486 7.25 -13.86 31.77
CA ASN A 486 8.39 -13.12 31.29
C ASN A 486 9.35 -12.84 32.44
N ASN A 487 10.59 -13.31 32.37
CA ASN A 487 11.55 -13.16 33.47
C ASN A 487 11.82 -11.70 33.85
N GLN A 488 11.65 -10.75 32.93
CA GLN A 488 11.77 -9.33 33.25
C GLN A 488 10.58 -8.85 34.08
N GLY A 489 9.35 -9.26 33.70
CA GLY A 489 8.13 -8.93 34.43
C GLY A 489 8.02 -9.66 35.77
N ALA A 490 8.54 -10.89 35.86
CA ALA A 490 8.57 -11.68 37.09
C ALA A 490 9.28 -10.95 38.24
N ASN A 491 10.37 -10.24 37.95
CA ASN A 491 11.12 -9.47 38.95
C ASN A 491 10.34 -8.30 39.54
N ASP A 492 9.30 -7.80 38.85
CA ASP A 492 8.46 -6.70 39.33
C ASP A 492 7.03 -7.12 39.69
N ASN A 493 6.76 -8.43 39.75
CA ASN A 493 5.40 -8.98 39.90
C ASN A 493 4.42 -8.44 38.84
N GLY A 494 4.85 -8.45 37.59
CA GLY A 494 4.14 -7.87 36.45
C GLY A 494 4.52 -6.41 36.23
N ARG A 495 4.73 -6.02 34.98
CA ARG A 495 5.09 -4.65 34.59
C ARG A 495 4.22 -4.20 33.42
N GLY A 496 3.45 -3.15 33.61
CA GLY A 496 2.68 -2.50 32.55
C GLY A 496 3.34 -1.18 32.15
N MET A 497 3.38 -0.87 30.87
CA MET A 497 3.90 0.37 30.32
C MET A 497 2.97 0.90 29.23
N GLN A 498 2.53 2.13 29.41
CA GLN A 498 1.75 2.86 28.41
C GLN A 498 2.62 3.94 27.79
N TYR A 499 2.63 3.96 26.46
CA TYR A 499 3.25 4.99 25.65
C TYR A 499 2.20 5.61 24.73
N ASN A 500 2.03 6.93 24.80
CA ASN A 500 1.15 7.66 23.90
C ASN A 500 1.96 8.69 23.13
N SER A 501 1.66 8.85 21.85
CA SER A 501 2.22 9.93 21.06
C SER A 501 1.23 10.44 20.03
N ASN A 502 1.42 11.68 19.62
CA ASN A 502 0.70 12.22 18.49
C ASN A 502 1.57 13.22 17.73
N THR A 503 1.55 13.06 16.40
CA THR A 503 2.12 14.04 15.48
C THR A 503 1.00 14.72 14.72
N THR A 504 0.97 16.04 14.76
CA THR A 504 0.08 16.86 13.92
C THR A 504 0.91 17.73 13.00
N THR A 505 0.67 17.62 11.70
CA THR A 505 1.29 18.42 10.65
C THR A 505 0.22 19.20 9.92
N ILE A 506 0.36 20.53 9.90
CA ILE A 506 -0.49 21.44 9.15
C ILE A 506 0.36 22.05 8.05
N THR A 507 -0.07 21.93 6.80
CA THR A 507 0.59 22.51 5.63
C THR A 507 -0.40 23.40 4.90
N TRP A 508 0.02 24.62 4.61
CA TRP A 508 -0.74 25.58 3.81
C TRP A 508 0.06 25.94 2.58
N THR A 509 -0.49 25.62 1.42
CA THR A 509 0.17 25.78 0.13
C THR A 509 -0.66 26.69 -0.77
N ASN A 510 0.01 27.65 -1.39
CA ASN A 510 -0.57 28.55 -2.38
C ASN A 510 0.25 28.43 -3.66
N THR A 511 -0.42 28.24 -4.80
CA THR A 511 0.20 28.13 -6.11
C THR A 511 -0.50 29.03 -7.11
N LEU A 512 0.27 29.74 -7.91
CA LEU A 512 -0.20 30.49 -9.07
C LEU A 512 0.38 29.84 -10.31
N ASN A 513 -0.48 29.30 -11.15
CA ASN A 513 -0.12 28.65 -12.39
C ASN A 513 -0.49 29.53 -13.59
N TRP A 514 0.37 29.57 -14.59
CA TRP A 514 0.11 30.21 -15.87
C TRP A 514 0.43 29.24 -17.01
N MET A 515 -0.61 28.83 -17.74
CA MET A 515 -0.52 27.94 -18.89
C MET A 515 -0.87 28.71 -20.15
N HIS A 516 0.03 28.72 -21.12
CA HIS A 516 -0.18 29.43 -22.38
C HIS A 516 0.38 28.65 -23.57
N THR A 517 -0.40 28.59 -24.65
CA THR A 517 0.02 27.95 -25.90
C THR A 517 0.19 29.01 -26.98
N PHE A 518 1.42 29.16 -27.50
CA PHE A 518 1.73 30.03 -28.62
C PHE A 518 1.71 29.25 -29.94
N ASN A 519 1.07 29.82 -30.96
CA ASN A 519 1.06 29.30 -32.34
C ASN A 519 0.72 27.81 -32.46
N GLU A 520 -0.13 27.28 -31.55
CA GLU A 520 -0.55 25.87 -31.46
C GLU A 520 0.58 24.83 -31.31
N LYS A 521 1.84 25.28 -31.23
CA LYS A 521 3.03 24.42 -31.23
C LYS A 521 3.88 24.57 -29.99
N HIS A 522 3.83 25.72 -29.32
CA HIS A 522 4.64 26.01 -28.14
C HIS A 522 3.75 26.03 -26.90
N ASN A 523 3.87 25.09 -25.96
CA ASN A 523 3.16 25.22 -24.68
C ASN A 523 4.15 25.63 -23.59
N LEU A 524 3.76 26.66 -22.84
CA LEU A 524 4.50 27.18 -21.71
C LEU A 524 3.62 27.01 -20.47
N ASN A 525 4.19 26.44 -19.41
CA ASN A 525 3.52 26.28 -18.14
C ASN A 525 4.47 26.70 -17.02
N ILE A 526 4.12 27.80 -16.34
CA ILE A 526 4.90 28.39 -15.25
C ILE A 526 4.05 28.39 -13.99
N MET A 527 4.60 27.79 -12.93
CA MET A 527 3.99 27.72 -11.62
C MET A 527 4.89 28.39 -10.58
N LEU A 528 4.33 29.32 -9.83
CA LEU A 528 4.92 29.90 -8.63
C LEU A 528 4.20 29.35 -7.42
N GLY A 529 4.92 29.01 -6.36
CA GLY A 529 4.32 28.46 -5.15
C GLY A 529 4.98 28.93 -3.88
N GLN A 530 4.17 28.97 -2.82
CA GLN A 530 4.58 29.18 -1.44
C GLN A 530 3.97 28.08 -0.59
N GLU A 531 4.76 27.50 0.31
CA GLU A 531 4.29 26.53 1.30
C GLU A 531 4.77 26.94 2.69
N ALA A 532 3.84 26.91 3.65
CA ALA A 532 4.11 27.03 5.06
C ALA A 532 3.68 25.74 5.77
N GLN A 533 4.52 25.23 6.65
CA GLN A 533 4.21 24.03 7.44
C GLN A 533 4.52 24.26 8.91
N TRP A 534 3.63 23.74 9.75
CA TRP A 534 3.82 23.61 11.18
C TRP A 534 3.64 22.15 11.58
N LYS A 535 4.62 21.61 12.30
CA LYS A 535 4.61 20.25 12.83
C LYS A 535 4.75 20.32 14.34
N ASN A 536 3.87 19.62 15.04
CA ASN A 536 3.89 19.46 16.48
C ASN A 536 3.86 17.97 16.81
N TYR A 537 4.85 17.51 17.55
CA TYR A 537 4.94 16.17 18.07
C TYR A 537 4.92 16.25 19.58
N TRP A 538 4.17 15.36 20.22
CA TRP A 538 4.30 15.12 21.64
C TRP A 538 4.24 13.62 21.92
N ASN A 539 4.90 13.22 23.00
CA ASN A 539 4.74 11.90 23.59
C ASN A 539 4.66 11.98 25.10
N GLU A 540 4.11 10.93 25.67
CA GLU A 540 4.11 10.66 27.09
C GLU A 540 4.32 9.17 27.34
N SER A 541 4.93 8.85 28.48
CA SER A 541 5.06 7.46 28.93
C SER A 541 4.89 7.37 30.43
N TYR A 542 4.28 6.27 30.87
CA TYR A 542 4.11 5.93 32.27
C TYR A 542 4.08 4.41 32.42
N ALA A 543 4.59 3.93 33.54
CA ALA A 543 4.68 2.51 33.84
C ALA A 543 4.32 2.23 35.29
N GLY A 544 3.89 1.00 35.54
CA GLY A 544 3.51 0.50 36.86
C GLY A 544 3.93 -0.96 37.01
N ILE A 545 4.13 -1.37 38.25
CA ILE A 545 4.54 -2.72 38.65
C ILE A 545 3.71 -3.19 39.86
N ASN A 546 4.00 -4.40 40.36
CA ASN A 546 3.32 -5.02 41.50
C ASN A 546 1.83 -5.24 41.25
N PHE A 547 1.50 -5.96 40.20
CA PHE A 547 0.12 -6.30 39.87
C PHE A 547 -0.39 -7.39 40.83
N PRO A 548 -1.54 -7.19 41.50
CA PRO A 548 -1.97 -8.05 42.60
C PRO A 548 -2.57 -9.38 42.14
N LEU A 549 -3.05 -9.49 40.90
CA LEU A 549 -3.78 -10.65 40.39
C LEU A 549 -3.29 -11.04 38.99
N ARG A 550 -3.22 -12.35 38.73
CA ARG A 550 -2.94 -12.89 37.40
C ARG A 550 -4.09 -12.62 36.43
N GLY A 551 -3.76 -12.34 35.18
CA GLY A 551 -4.72 -12.01 34.11
C GLY A 551 -5.30 -10.59 34.14
N TYR A 552 -5.22 -9.87 35.26
CA TYR A 552 -5.66 -8.47 35.37
C TYR A 552 -4.52 -7.51 35.01
N ARG A 553 -4.40 -7.23 33.71
CA ARG A 553 -3.25 -6.54 33.11
C ARG A 553 -3.54 -5.07 32.74
N GLU A 554 -4.54 -4.44 33.34
CA GLU A 554 -4.85 -3.02 33.11
C GLU A 554 -3.95 -2.13 33.97
N LEU A 555 -3.36 -1.07 33.41
CA LEU A 555 -2.31 -0.31 34.09
C LEU A 555 -2.76 0.35 35.41
N ASN A 556 -4.05 0.64 35.56
CA ASN A 556 -4.62 1.18 36.80
C ASN A 556 -4.64 0.17 37.97
N MET A 557 -4.37 -1.11 37.69
CA MET A 557 -4.25 -2.18 38.69
C MET A 557 -2.85 -2.28 39.31
N ALA A 558 -1.86 -1.53 38.80
CA ALA A 558 -0.50 -1.56 39.32
C ALA A 558 -0.45 -1.10 40.79
N GLY A 559 0.23 -1.87 41.65
CA GLY A 559 0.39 -1.56 43.06
C GLY A 559 1.34 -0.39 43.33
N SER A 560 2.24 -0.09 42.39
CA SER A 560 3.16 1.05 42.49
C SER A 560 3.64 1.53 41.13
N SER A 561 3.99 2.82 41.02
CA SER A 561 4.61 3.38 39.82
C SER A 561 5.99 2.79 39.55
N TYR A 562 6.37 2.69 38.27
CA TYR A 562 7.68 2.24 37.82
C TYR A 562 8.37 3.34 37.00
N GLY A 563 9.55 3.76 37.45
CA GLY A 563 10.27 4.88 36.85
C GLY A 563 9.52 6.22 37.00
N ASN A 564 10.02 7.25 36.30
CA ASN A 564 9.38 8.56 36.29
C ASN A 564 8.55 8.72 35.01
N PRO A 565 7.32 9.25 35.10
CA PRO A 565 6.57 9.65 33.91
C PRO A 565 7.39 10.62 33.06
N SER A 566 7.31 10.46 31.74
CA SER A 566 7.99 11.35 30.80
C SER A 566 6.97 12.08 29.93
N TYR A 567 7.21 13.35 29.63
CA TYR A 567 6.48 14.09 28.61
C TYR A 567 7.48 14.86 27.74
N VAL A 568 7.38 14.70 26.42
CA VAL A 568 8.26 15.38 25.47
C VAL A 568 7.40 16.06 24.42
N THR A 569 7.73 17.31 24.10
CA THR A 569 7.15 18.02 22.95
C THR A 569 8.24 18.57 22.02
N ARG A 570 7.98 18.51 20.72
CA ARG A 570 8.87 18.99 19.66
C ARG A 570 8.06 19.77 18.63
N GLN A 571 8.59 20.91 18.20
CA GLN A 571 7.97 21.73 17.18
C GLN A 571 8.93 22.04 16.04
N ALA A 572 8.43 21.92 14.81
CA ALA A 572 9.13 22.32 13.61
C ALA A 572 8.26 23.25 12.76
N ARG A 573 8.92 24.21 12.12
CA ARG A 573 8.27 25.12 11.17
C ARG A 573 9.10 25.17 9.89
N LEU A 574 8.40 25.19 8.77
CA LEU A 574 8.97 25.36 7.44
C LEU A 574 8.23 26.46 6.71
N ALA A 575 8.99 27.34 6.06
CA ALA A 575 8.48 28.23 5.03
C ALA A 575 9.31 28.01 3.77
N SER A 576 8.65 27.92 2.62
CA SER A 576 9.31 27.67 1.35
C SER A 576 8.62 28.36 0.19
N PHE A 577 9.43 28.67 -0.83
CA PHE A 577 9.00 29.23 -2.09
C PHE A 577 9.58 28.37 -3.21
N PHE A 578 8.78 28.08 -4.23
CA PHE A 578 9.20 27.22 -5.34
C PHE A 578 8.67 27.74 -6.67
N LEU A 579 9.42 27.43 -7.72
CA LEU A 579 9.11 27.74 -9.12
C LEU A 579 9.25 26.46 -9.93
N ASN A 580 8.27 26.20 -10.77
CA ASN A 580 8.33 25.15 -11.77
C ASN A 580 7.95 25.75 -13.13
N ALA A 581 8.85 25.68 -14.10
CA ALA A 581 8.61 26.13 -15.46
C ALA A 581 8.83 24.96 -16.42
N SER A 582 7.88 24.74 -17.31
CA SER A 582 7.95 23.71 -18.34
C SER A 582 7.59 24.32 -19.69
N TYR A 583 8.31 23.90 -20.71
CA TYR A 583 8.12 24.36 -22.07
C TYR A 583 8.23 23.20 -23.03
N ASP A 584 7.30 23.11 -23.97
CA ASP A 584 7.35 22.13 -25.03
C ASP A 584 7.07 22.73 -26.41
N TYR A 585 7.61 22.08 -27.43
CA TYR A 585 7.52 22.54 -28.81
C TYR A 585 7.38 21.39 -29.80
N LEU A 586 6.38 21.47 -30.68
CA LEU A 586 6.11 20.47 -31.73
C LEU A 586 6.68 20.93 -33.10
N ILE A 587 7.63 20.17 -33.66
CA ILE A 587 8.17 20.32 -35.02
C ILE A 587 7.89 19.05 -35.82
N GLU A 588 7.08 19.13 -36.88
CA GLU A 588 6.98 18.10 -37.94
C GLU A 588 6.95 16.63 -37.42
N ARG A 589 6.14 16.38 -36.37
CA ARG A 589 5.96 15.09 -35.63
C ARG A 589 7.00 14.74 -34.56
N CYS A 590 8.03 15.57 -34.34
CA CYS A 590 8.93 15.50 -33.19
C CYS A 590 8.55 16.53 -32.12
N GLN A 591 8.37 16.12 -30.87
CA GLN A 591 8.08 17.01 -29.75
C GLN A 591 9.33 17.17 -28.86
N ARG A 592 9.75 18.40 -28.62
CA ARG A 592 10.86 18.77 -27.73
C ARG A 592 10.33 19.35 -26.43
N TYR A 593 10.98 19.09 -25.31
CA TYR A 593 10.54 19.56 -23.98
C TYR A 593 11.73 20.04 -23.14
N GLY A 594 11.49 21.02 -22.29
CA GLY A 594 12.42 21.48 -21.26
C GLY A 594 11.69 21.74 -19.96
N HIS A 595 12.32 21.41 -18.83
CA HIS A 595 11.77 21.64 -17.49
C HIS A 595 12.81 22.30 -16.60
N LEU A 596 12.39 23.31 -15.84
CA LEU A 596 13.18 24.02 -14.85
C LEU A 596 12.42 24.00 -13.52
N ARG A 597 13.07 23.47 -12.47
CA ARG A 597 12.51 23.40 -11.12
C ARG A 597 13.44 24.04 -10.12
N PHE A 598 12.90 24.86 -9.25
CA PHE A 598 13.63 25.55 -8.19
C PHE A 598 12.80 25.56 -6.89
N ALA A 599 13.45 25.32 -5.76
CA ALA A 599 12.82 25.43 -4.44
C ALA A 599 13.82 25.99 -3.42
N CYS A 600 13.36 26.93 -2.60
CA CYS A 600 14.09 27.49 -1.47
C CYS A 600 13.27 27.27 -0.19
N SER A 601 13.90 26.79 0.88
CA SER A 601 13.22 26.47 2.13
C SER A 601 14.02 26.90 3.35
N GLN A 602 13.33 27.41 4.38
CA GLN A 602 13.91 27.78 5.67
C GLN A 602 13.26 26.95 6.78
N ARG A 603 14.07 26.25 7.58
CA ARG A 603 13.62 25.44 8.74
C ARG A 603 14.04 26.06 10.06
N ARG A 604 13.13 26.03 11.04
CA ARG A 604 13.45 26.29 12.46
C ARG A 604 12.93 25.16 13.31
N TYR A 605 13.76 24.72 14.25
CA TYR A 605 13.41 23.73 15.27
C TYR A 605 13.38 24.39 16.64
N ARG A 606 12.42 23.99 17.47
CA ARG A 606 12.37 24.35 18.88
C ARG A 606 12.34 23.08 19.71
N HIS A 607 13.41 22.86 20.46
CA HIS A 607 13.51 21.91 21.56
C HIS A 607 13.57 22.71 22.87
N HIS A 608 13.17 22.13 24.00
CA HIS A 608 13.23 22.75 25.34
C HIS A 608 14.41 23.73 25.45
N ASP A 609 14.08 25.03 25.57
CA ASP A 609 14.96 26.20 25.72
C ASP A 609 16.13 26.43 24.74
N GLN A 610 16.21 25.73 23.60
CA GLN A 610 17.19 26.03 22.56
C GLN A 610 16.54 26.35 21.21
N LYS A 611 16.80 27.58 20.72
CA LYS A 611 16.42 28.03 19.37
C LYS A 611 17.58 27.74 18.41
N GLY A 612 17.41 26.78 17.50
CA GLY A 612 18.32 26.54 16.39
C GLY A 612 17.82 27.16 15.09
N THR A 613 18.64 28.00 14.44
CA THR A 613 18.37 28.52 13.09
C THR A 613 19.08 27.69 12.03
N GLY A 614 18.34 27.03 11.14
CA GLY A 614 18.89 26.44 9.91
C GLY A 614 19.08 27.48 8.81
N ARG A 615 20.24 27.49 8.14
CA ARG A 615 20.50 28.34 6.96
C ARG A 615 19.77 27.83 5.71
N CYS A 616 19.46 28.73 4.78
CA CYS A 616 18.94 28.39 3.46
C CYS A 616 19.92 27.46 2.73
N HIS A 617 19.49 26.24 2.42
CA HIS A 617 20.15 25.44 1.40
C HIS A 617 19.49 25.73 0.06
N ALA A 618 20.18 26.48 -0.79
CA ALA A 618 19.86 26.51 -2.22
C ALA A 618 20.20 25.11 -2.77
N HIS A 619 19.19 24.33 -3.14
CA HIS A 619 19.46 23.11 -3.88
C HIS A 619 19.94 23.49 -5.29
N ARG A 620 20.98 22.80 -5.76
CA ARG A 620 21.56 23.02 -7.09
C ARG A 620 20.45 23.08 -8.13
N PRO A 621 20.44 24.06 -9.05
CA PRO A 621 19.52 24.04 -10.18
C PRO A 621 19.73 22.73 -10.95
N GLY A 622 18.71 21.88 -11.00
CA GLY A 622 18.70 20.73 -11.89
C GLY A 622 18.49 21.24 -13.31
N TYR A 623 19.56 21.50 -14.04
CA TYR A 623 19.49 21.82 -15.47
C TYR A 623 19.59 20.50 -16.25
N GLN A 624 18.48 20.06 -16.84
CA GLN A 624 18.49 19.00 -17.85
C GLN A 624 17.72 19.49 -19.08
N ALA A 625 18.48 19.92 -20.09
CA ALA A 625 17.98 20.07 -21.45
C ALA A 625 18.05 18.70 -22.12
N GLY A 626 17.00 17.90 -22.02
CA GLY A 626 16.89 16.62 -22.71
C GLY A 626 16.32 16.83 -24.11
N ILE A 627 17.12 16.61 -25.16
CA ILE A 627 16.58 16.50 -26.53
C ILE A 627 16.13 15.04 -26.71
N HIS A 628 14.82 14.81 -26.72
CA HIS A 628 14.25 13.54 -27.17
C HIS A 628 13.67 13.70 -28.56
N ASN A 629 14.31 13.04 -29.53
CA ASN A 629 13.75 12.86 -30.85
C ASN A 629 12.88 11.60 -30.82
N HIS A 630 11.58 11.75 -30.99
CA HIS A 630 10.65 10.63 -31.14
C HIS A 630 10.75 10.00 -32.55
N CYS A 631 11.97 9.65 -32.98
CA CYS A 631 12.24 8.79 -34.14
C CYS A 631 13.20 7.62 -33.85
N SER A 632 13.89 7.60 -32.71
CA SER A 632 14.67 6.43 -32.25
C SER A 632 15.18 6.71 -30.83
N LYS A 633 14.91 5.79 -29.89
CA LYS A 633 15.30 5.91 -28.47
C LYS A 633 16.84 5.94 -28.33
N GLN A 634 17.42 7.14 -28.18
CA GLN A 634 18.77 7.33 -27.62
C GLN A 634 18.78 8.57 -26.71
N LEU A 635 19.15 8.36 -25.45
CA LEU A 635 19.38 9.39 -24.42
C LEU A 635 20.85 9.84 -24.52
N LEU A 636 21.10 11.10 -24.87
CA LEU A 636 22.42 11.72 -24.74
C LEU A 636 22.43 12.57 -23.47
N PHE A 637 23.28 12.23 -22.50
CA PHE A 637 23.48 13.02 -21.27
C PHE A 637 24.62 14.01 -21.47
N LEU A 638 24.37 15.30 -21.27
CA LEU A 638 25.39 16.33 -21.07
C LEU A 638 25.20 16.91 -19.68
N GLN A 639 26.10 16.55 -18.77
CA GLN A 639 26.12 17.02 -17.39
C GLN A 639 27.14 18.16 -17.29
N CYS A 640 26.68 19.40 -17.21
CA CYS A 640 27.53 20.53 -16.84
C CYS A 640 27.62 20.59 -15.31
N THR A 641 28.76 20.19 -14.76
CA THR A 641 29.15 20.44 -13.38
C THR A 641 29.59 21.90 -13.23
N ALA A 642 28.87 22.68 -12.44
CA ALA A 642 29.37 23.93 -11.89
C ALA A 642 29.87 23.65 -10.46
N ASP A 643 31.19 23.70 -10.29
CA ASP A 643 31.85 23.57 -8.98
C ASP A 643 31.53 24.78 -8.10
N ARG A 644 31.02 24.48 -6.90
CA ARG A 644 31.41 25.06 -5.61
C ARG A 644 30.84 24.24 -4.47
#